data_AF-A0AAU8WFP1-F1
#
_entry.id   AF-A0AAU8WFP1-F1
#
_cell.length_a   1.000
_cell.length_b   1.000
_cell.length_c   1.000
_cell.angle_alpha   90.00
_cell.angle_beta   90.00
_cell.angle_gamma   90.00
#
_symmetry.space_group_name_H-M   'P 1'
#
loop_
_entity.id
_entity.type
_entity.pdbx_description
1 polymer ?
#
loop_
_entity_poly.entity_id
_entity_poly.type
_entity_poly.pdbx_seq_one_letter_code
_entity_poly.pdbx_strand_id
1 'polypeptide(L)'
;MQFKRIALASAITSILAGCGADDQPYEYLSKPSSSYSRDQVKTDQVYLYMPSMAHAPRYAGSMAPFMQGQEKLVTVAFEANNDSAKSGELKVRMISPDVISQGEIDSKALGRWIERADDQSLVLSIPVDYVDYQCKENDYNECTNKEEKVDNNEVPWHKRSYFEPDFTKTTVAEATISDLLTFSNGCYTKVGSPRLANDTQTGWKGYEITNDGVLNFELMQDYRVTNSWNCMINALTESDFNFDNLTFSVSQFYSLVPLDLVRSPSPTSTAVRNSDKGIYDPVIYLKGDEDKFGFFANEVGRPDPSYVEDQFDQTFKYLHRFNPNQPYIDYHLSDSFNQNAETLFFKQVTKEVIERINPQLAKVGVPQIRLHEPSGKQSGDLRYNVINLIDEPLDNGLAGYGPSAVNPLTGEIVHAHVNQYSGVLRSGADWMWDRMAQDYNKGRVTPVEAEPVQVDSPATTPNASASSTDVIHYELQQNVPALDLPQEEVIPEQPQQFETLADVINGVAQQMASVDDDLSYEQISALRELETRLWAENNMYPVSELRVGATVKSLPSSLGGMTFNFQDKELWKDGQVGVVGNLKSWNELTEKQQDDLGLYITGVFYAKTLVHELGHNFGLRHNFKGSNDSSNYFKQTELAEHGLRTVPGYSSIMDYNPSVMNALPVFGPYDLAALRFGYKRQVEATKTVVNPDNTQSVNQVFLNAGMFDTQLRDEVLNPFVAPSQNVANGTIQALVEKFDDQPIRQFKYCTDGHVSSNSDCNRFDEGRNLDEIMTFKIESYDDIYYKRTLREMKKDFTEYTAVDSTLNRLSQFMDWRNKLQDLDRTQEIGPLLFDITGRFDVSTSMALPFYQKSFCNKESNAAHWAFDYLCGAPRAVNSARSKLISILMEPDHTCELVDADGKVTYRKLEDVFSTNRNNFAINHVPTSCYDEGVLKSLGSTVTVTGEVGKFLNSGKAPRTAPVNAYSGYIDYMGHWPDKLAAAATLANRVGRISITERSTLSLIELPRFFETDSLRIHYPGQLLLDSLILGTETMTLNFKNAEGRYAAPKGEFTFYSWDDMIDPLPVYTRKTILNQFGLPRYGEIRLNKAILTAMVVNSIGDSVDQRDEVFAREITMRSEPAPVAMDKQRTFVRSNGSTYYATSANTYAWKMIGFTQDYKALLAREAEIALDPAKTYDDVVLTTIKLADFQDAEKRKNLEKQYRYQLQSLQYLPIYNRTSYLRDDLAAH
;
A
#
# COMPACT_ATOMS: atom_id res chain seq x y z
N MET A 1 37.52 100.24 -27.97
CA MET A 1 37.89 98.88 -28.42
C MET A 1 36.93 97.83 -27.81
N GLN A 2 35.60 98.02 -27.94
CA GLN A 2 34.59 97.17 -27.26
C GLN A 2 33.23 97.01 -27.97
N PHE A 3 33.11 97.39 -29.26
CA PHE A 3 31.81 97.29 -29.98
C PHE A 3 31.81 96.38 -31.22
N LYS A 4 32.92 95.70 -31.55
CA LYS A 4 33.00 94.79 -32.71
C LYS A 4 33.07 93.29 -32.38
N ARG A 5 32.97 92.90 -31.09
CA ARG A 5 32.96 91.49 -30.66
C ARG A 5 31.56 90.95 -30.32
N ILE A 6 30.56 91.80 -30.11
CA ILE A 6 29.20 91.35 -29.76
C ILE A 6 28.39 91.00 -31.02
N ALA A 7 28.50 91.77 -32.11
CA ALA A 7 27.76 91.48 -33.35
C ALA A 7 28.22 90.20 -34.09
N LEU A 8 29.50 89.81 -33.95
CA LEU A 8 30.01 88.58 -34.54
C LEU A 8 29.67 87.34 -33.68
N ALA A 9 29.55 87.50 -32.35
CA ALA A 9 29.07 86.44 -31.47
C ALA A 9 27.58 86.16 -31.72
N SER A 10 26.74 87.20 -31.82
CA SER A 10 25.29 87.04 -32.07
C SER A 10 24.99 86.42 -33.43
N ALA A 11 25.73 86.78 -34.49
CA ALA A 11 25.53 86.23 -35.83
C ALA A 11 25.97 84.75 -35.94
N ILE A 12 27.01 84.36 -35.20
CA ILE A 12 27.46 82.96 -35.14
C ILE A 12 26.50 82.12 -34.28
N THR A 13 25.89 82.68 -33.23
CA THR A 13 24.85 81.98 -32.46
C THR A 13 23.54 81.81 -33.24
N SER A 14 23.14 82.77 -34.09
CA SER A 14 21.94 82.63 -34.92
C SER A 14 22.12 81.75 -36.17
N ILE A 15 23.36 81.50 -36.61
CA ILE A 15 23.66 80.55 -37.71
C ILE A 15 23.94 79.14 -37.16
N LEU A 16 24.43 79.00 -35.92
CA LEU A 16 24.54 77.69 -35.23
C LEU A 16 23.24 77.23 -34.55
N ALA A 17 22.26 78.12 -34.32
CA ALA A 17 20.92 77.72 -33.86
C ALA A 17 20.01 77.23 -35.00
N GLY A 18 20.43 77.35 -36.27
CA GLY A 18 19.69 76.89 -37.44
C GLY A 18 20.10 75.51 -37.97
N CYS A 19 21.09 74.87 -37.35
CA CYS A 19 21.53 73.50 -37.64
C CYS A 19 21.81 72.72 -36.33
N GLY A 20 20.98 72.94 -35.30
CA GLY A 20 20.91 72.03 -34.16
C GLY A 20 20.00 70.87 -34.55
N ALA A 21 20.50 69.64 -34.45
CA ALA A 21 19.68 68.44 -34.55
C ALA A 21 18.43 68.62 -33.68
N ASP A 22 17.27 68.37 -34.27
CA ASP A 22 16.01 68.32 -33.55
C ASP A 22 16.16 67.33 -32.37
N ASP A 23 16.15 67.83 -31.13
CA ASP A 23 15.98 67.04 -29.90
C ASP A 23 14.52 66.50 -29.85
N GLN A 24 14.11 65.77 -30.88
CA GLN A 24 12.86 65.03 -30.87
C GLN A 24 13.06 63.78 -29.99
N PRO A 25 12.20 63.56 -28.98
CA PRO A 25 12.29 62.37 -28.14
C PRO A 25 12.12 61.13 -29.01
N TYR A 26 12.96 60.12 -28.75
CA TYR A 26 12.91 58.86 -29.50
C TYR A 26 11.53 58.19 -29.34
N GLU A 27 10.78 58.08 -30.44
CA GLU A 27 9.49 57.40 -30.48
C GLU A 27 9.72 55.88 -30.51
N TYR A 28 9.73 55.26 -29.34
CA TYR A 28 9.78 53.80 -29.21
C TYR A 28 8.52 53.14 -29.76
N LEU A 29 8.69 52.02 -30.46
CA LEU A 29 7.60 51.20 -30.95
C LEU A 29 7.09 50.35 -29.78
N SER A 30 5.76 50.30 -29.60
CA SER A 30 5.16 49.45 -28.57
C SER A 30 5.43 47.98 -28.90
N LYS A 31 6.40 47.37 -28.21
CA LYS A 31 6.78 45.96 -28.38
C LYS A 31 5.63 45.05 -27.92
N PRO A 32 5.40 43.91 -28.58
CA PRO A 32 4.43 42.93 -28.11
C PRO A 32 4.76 42.49 -26.68
N SER A 33 3.74 42.23 -25.86
CA SER A 33 3.92 41.69 -24.49
C SER A 33 4.55 40.29 -24.46
N SER A 34 4.69 39.65 -25.63
CA SER A 34 5.35 38.37 -25.87
C SER A 34 6.78 38.52 -26.41
N SER A 35 7.32 39.74 -26.52
CA SER A 35 8.68 40.00 -26.99
C SER A 35 9.64 40.12 -25.82
N TYR A 36 10.65 39.26 -25.80
CA TYR A 36 11.63 39.12 -24.72
C TYR A 36 13.04 39.36 -25.24
N SER A 37 13.90 39.93 -24.42
CA SER A 37 15.30 40.10 -24.75
C SER A 37 16.03 38.76 -24.59
N ARG A 38 16.93 38.43 -25.53
CA ARG A 38 17.63 37.14 -25.54
C ARG A 38 18.51 36.91 -24.32
N ASP A 39 19.01 37.97 -23.69
CA ASP A 39 19.77 37.91 -22.44
C ASP A 39 18.92 37.45 -21.24
N GLN A 40 17.59 37.46 -21.34
CA GLN A 40 16.70 36.87 -20.35
C GLN A 40 16.72 35.34 -20.38
N VAL A 41 17.31 34.71 -21.40
CA VAL A 41 17.58 33.27 -21.43
C VAL A 41 19.09 33.06 -21.24
N LYS A 42 19.48 32.43 -20.13
CA LYS A 42 20.88 32.29 -19.71
C LYS A 42 21.54 31.09 -20.37
N THR A 43 21.83 31.19 -21.66
CA THR A 43 22.40 30.07 -22.46
C THR A 43 23.79 29.61 -21.98
N ASP A 44 24.45 30.35 -21.10
CA ASP A 44 25.74 30.02 -20.48
C ASP A 44 25.62 29.32 -19.11
N GLN A 45 24.39 29.09 -18.64
CA GLN A 45 24.09 28.45 -17.35
C GLN A 45 23.39 27.09 -17.54
N VAL A 46 23.52 26.25 -16.51
CA VAL A 46 22.74 25.01 -16.38
C VAL A 46 21.41 25.34 -15.69
N TYR A 47 20.35 24.73 -16.19
CA TYR A 47 18.99 24.85 -15.69
C TYR A 47 18.56 23.56 -14.98
N LEU A 48 17.77 23.70 -13.92
CA LEU A 48 16.93 22.64 -13.42
C LEU A 48 15.60 22.69 -14.18
N TYR A 49 15.24 21.56 -14.79
CA TYR A 49 14.01 21.37 -15.53
C TYR A 49 13.15 20.30 -14.88
N MET A 50 11.85 20.55 -14.81
CA MET A 50 10.87 19.55 -14.38
C MET A 50 9.50 19.83 -15.03
N PRO A 51 8.87 18.84 -15.67
CA PRO A 51 7.46 18.91 -16.03
C PRO A 51 6.58 18.47 -14.86
N SER A 52 5.35 18.98 -14.75
CA SER A 52 4.39 18.60 -13.71
C SER A 52 2.97 18.72 -14.23
N MET A 53 2.07 17.85 -13.80
CA MET A 53 0.64 18.00 -14.08
C MET A 53 0.07 19.06 -13.13
N ALA A 54 -0.48 20.14 -13.67
CA ALA A 54 -1.01 21.24 -12.85
C ALA A 54 -2.52 21.13 -12.64
N HIS A 55 -3.26 20.54 -13.58
CA HIS A 55 -4.70 20.37 -13.47
C HIS A 55 -5.18 19.15 -14.27
N ALA A 56 -6.10 18.39 -13.68
CA ALA A 56 -6.96 17.43 -14.38
C ALA A 56 -8.31 17.33 -13.65
N PRO A 57 -9.42 17.09 -14.37
CA PRO A 57 -10.74 16.98 -13.77
C PRO A 57 -10.90 15.67 -13.00
N ARG A 58 -11.87 15.64 -12.07
CA ARG A 58 -12.19 14.48 -11.23
C ARG A 58 -12.17 13.11 -11.92
N TYR A 59 -12.80 13.02 -13.08
CA TYR A 59 -13.01 11.76 -13.80
C TYR A 59 -11.80 11.35 -14.67
N ALA A 60 -10.75 12.17 -14.75
CA ALA A 60 -9.51 11.83 -15.46
C ALA A 60 -8.50 11.13 -14.53
N GLY A 61 -8.96 10.19 -13.70
CA GLY A 61 -8.14 9.52 -12.68
C GLY A 61 -6.89 8.85 -13.25
N SER A 62 -7.00 8.23 -14.44
CA SER A 62 -5.88 7.58 -15.12
C SER A 62 -4.81 8.53 -15.67
N MET A 63 -5.07 9.85 -15.68
CA MET A 63 -4.08 10.85 -16.06
C MET A 63 -3.12 11.17 -14.92
N ALA A 64 -3.31 10.57 -13.74
CA ALA A 64 -2.46 10.79 -12.58
C ALA A 64 -2.45 12.30 -12.21
N PRO A 65 -3.62 12.87 -11.88
CA PRO A 65 -3.79 14.31 -11.69
C PRO A 65 -2.86 14.84 -10.60
N PHE A 66 -2.25 16.00 -10.87
CA PHE A 66 -1.34 16.70 -9.94
C PHE A 66 -0.01 15.99 -9.64
N MET A 67 0.41 15.03 -10.48
CA MET A 67 1.73 14.38 -10.33
C MET A 67 2.88 15.19 -10.91
N GLN A 68 4.06 15.09 -10.28
CA GLN A 68 5.31 15.68 -10.79
C GLN A 68 6.06 14.70 -11.70
N GLY A 69 6.78 15.23 -12.68
CA GLY A 69 7.73 14.48 -13.49
C GLY A 69 9.12 14.42 -12.84
N GLN A 70 10.06 13.76 -13.51
CA GLN A 70 11.43 13.63 -13.03
C GLN A 70 12.24 14.90 -13.34
N GLU A 71 12.98 15.40 -12.34
CA GLU A 71 13.87 16.54 -12.49
C GLU A 71 15.12 16.21 -13.32
N LYS A 72 15.56 17.17 -14.13
CA LYS A 72 16.72 17.02 -15.03
C LYS A 72 17.56 18.27 -15.04
N LEU A 73 18.88 18.09 -15.19
CA LEU A 73 19.81 19.19 -15.47
C LEU A 73 19.96 19.36 -16.97
N VAL A 74 19.69 20.57 -17.45
CA VAL A 74 19.61 20.88 -18.88
C VAL A 74 20.38 22.15 -19.23
N THR A 75 20.74 22.27 -20.51
CA THR A 75 21.24 23.50 -21.13
C THR A 75 20.24 24.00 -22.16
N VAL A 76 20.24 25.30 -22.42
CA VAL A 76 19.31 25.97 -23.34
C VAL A 76 20.09 26.68 -24.45
N ALA A 77 19.67 26.49 -25.70
CA ALA A 77 20.34 27.09 -26.85
C ALA A 77 19.34 27.52 -27.93
N PHE A 78 19.58 28.68 -28.54
CA PHE A 78 18.83 29.14 -29.72
C PHE A 78 19.43 28.53 -30.99
N GLU A 79 18.59 28.00 -31.87
CA GLU A 79 19.00 27.37 -33.13
C GLU A 79 18.08 27.77 -34.29
N ALA A 80 18.64 27.90 -35.49
CA ALA A 80 17.88 28.16 -36.70
C ALA A 80 18.54 27.49 -37.92
N ASN A 81 17.74 27.25 -38.97
CA ASN A 81 18.18 26.51 -40.15
C ASN A 81 19.25 27.24 -40.99
N ASN A 82 19.33 28.58 -40.91
CA ASN A 82 20.35 29.41 -41.57
C ASN A 82 20.40 30.82 -40.94
N ASP A 83 21.40 31.62 -41.30
CA ASP A 83 21.62 32.97 -40.74
C ASP A 83 20.49 33.97 -41.02
N SER A 84 19.77 33.85 -42.13
CA SER A 84 18.67 34.77 -42.50
C SER A 84 17.31 34.31 -41.96
N ALA A 85 17.28 33.26 -41.13
CA ALA A 85 16.02 32.71 -40.63
C ALA A 85 15.20 33.75 -39.85
N LYS A 86 13.89 33.78 -40.14
CA LYS A 86 12.93 34.61 -39.39
C LYS A 86 12.57 33.94 -38.06
N SER A 87 12.44 32.62 -38.10
CA SER A 87 12.04 31.75 -37.00
C SER A 87 13.10 30.67 -36.76
N GLY A 88 13.12 30.13 -35.55
CA GLY A 88 13.94 29.01 -35.15
C GLY A 88 13.37 28.34 -33.91
N GLU A 89 14.24 27.77 -33.10
CA GLU A 89 13.88 27.01 -31.91
C GLU A 89 14.78 27.39 -30.72
N LEU A 90 14.20 27.40 -29.53
CA LEU A 90 14.92 27.32 -28.28
C LEU A 90 14.92 25.84 -27.85
N LYS A 91 16.07 25.18 -28.00
CA LYS A 91 16.23 23.76 -27.66
C LYS A 91 16.76 23.59 -26.25
N VAL A 92 16.19 22.62 -25.56
CA VAL A 92 16.55 22.22 -24.21
C VAL A 92 17.13 20.83 -24.27
N ARG A 93 18.38 20.66 -23.84
CA ARG A 93 19.10 19.38 -23.90
C ARG A 93 19.67 19.00 -22.54
N MET A 94 19.63 17.72 -22.21
CA MET A 94 20.24 17.20 -20.98
C MET A 94 21.76 17.40 -20.98
N ILE A 95 22.33 17.68 -19.81
CA ILE A 95 23.79 17.61 -19.64
C ILE A 95 24.28 16.16 -19.77
N SER A 96 25.58 15.97 -19.99
CA SER A 96 26.15 14.62 -20.09
C SER A 96 25.98 13.85 -18.78
N PRO A 97 25.65 12.54 -18.82
CA PRO A 97 25.62 11.69 -17.63
C PRO A 97 27.01 11.51 -16.99
N ASP A 98 28.11 11.86 -17.70
CA ASP A 98 29.48 11.85 -17.14
C ASP A 98 29.70 12.93 -16.06
N VAL A 99 28.82 13.94 -15.99
CA VAL A 99 28.92 15.01 -14.99
C VAL A 99 28.33 14.48 -13.68
N ILE A 100 29.18 14.25 -12.69
CA ILE A 100 28.78 13.59 -11.42
C ILE A 100 28.87 14.52 -10.21
N SER A 101 29.38 15.75 -10.37
CA SER A 101 29.56 16.68 -9.26
C SER A 101 29.25 18.13 -9.63
N GLN A 102 28.77 18.90 -8.65
CA GLN A 102 28.51 20.34 -8.83
C GLN A 102 29.79 21.13 -9.20
N GLY A 103 30.97 20.71 -8.74
CA GLY A 103 32.24 21.37 -9.06
C GLY A 103 32.58 21.33 -10.55
N GLU A 104 32.12 20.31 -11.28
CA GLU A 104 32.28 20.21 -12.74
C GLU A 104 31.41 21.24 -13.46
N ILE A 105 30.17 21.45 -13.01
CA ILE A 105 29.31 22.54 -13.52
C ILE A 105 29.94 23.91 -13.20
N ASP A 106 30.40 24.11 -11.96
CA ASP A 106 31.01 25.38 -11.52
C ASP A 106 32.26 25.72 -12.35
N SER A 107 32.99 24.71 -12.84
CA SER A 107 34.17 24.84 -13.71
C SER A 107 33.87 24.76 -15.22
N LYS A 108 32.58 24.69 -15.60
CA LYS A 108 32.08 24.55 -16.98
C LYS A 108 32.54 23.27 -17.71
N ALA A 109 32.86 22.22 -16.96
CA ALA A 109 33.19 20.89 -17.47
C ALA A 109 31.91 20.04 -17.65
N LEU A 110 31.17 20.27 -18.74
CA LEU A 110 29.83 19.66 -18.95
C LEU A 110 29.83 18.25 -19.58
N GLY A 111 30.99 17.58 -19.67
CA GLY A 111 31.10 16.19 -20.15
C GLY A 111 32.32 15.95 -21.05
N ARG A 112 32.73 14.69 -21.20
CA ARG A 112 33.91 14.29 -22.01
C ARG A 112 33.67 14.29 -23.52
N TRP A 113 32.44 14.03 -23.95
CA TRP A 113 32.09 13.67 -25.34
C TRP A 113 31.14 14.65 -26.04
N ILE A 114 31.09 15.89 -25.58
CA ILE A 114 30.22 16.92 -26.17
C ILE A 114 31.06 17.73 -27.18
N GLU A 115 31.21 17.20 -28.39
CA GLU A 115 31.86 17.92 -29.49
C GLU A 115 30.85 18.78 -30.28
N ARG A 116 29.59 18.34 -30.33
CA ARG A 116 28.48 19.01 -31.02
C ARG A 116 27.24 19.05 -30.11
N ALA A 117 26.40 20.07 -30.31
CA ALA A 117 25.16 20.21 -29.55
C ALA A 117 24.19 19.02 -29.74
N ASP A 118 24.27 18.32 -30.87
CA ASP A 118 23.42 17.16 -31.18
C ASP A 118 23.86 15.85 -30.50
N ASP A 119 25.01 15.84 -29.83
CA ASP A 119 25.48 14.68 -29.06
C ASP A 119 24.72 14.55 -27.73
N GLN A 120 23.96 15.57 -27.33
CA GLN A 120 23.15 15.60 -26.12
C GLN A 120 21.69 15.22 -26.40
N SER A 121 21.05 14.56 -25.42
CA SER A 121 19.63 14.17 -25.52
C SER A 121 18.71 15.39 -25.49
N LEU A 122 17.82 15.50 -26.48
CA LEU A 122 16.79 16.55 -26.55
C LEU A 122 15.66 16.27 -25.56
N VAL A 123 15.33 17.27 -24.74
CA VAL A 123 14.22 17.22 -23.77
C VAL A 123 12.97 17.83 -24.37
N LEU A 124 13.07 19.08 -24.83
CA LEU A 124 12.00 19.80 -25.50
C LEU A 124 12.55 20.87 -26.45
N SER A 125 11.70 21.33 -27.36
CA SER A 125 11.99 22.42 -28.29
C SER A 125 10.82 23.41 -28.33
N ILE A 126 11.12 24.71 -28.15
CA ILE A 126 10.13 25.80 -28.15
C ILE A 126 10.35 26.63 -29.42
N PRO A 127 9.38 26.70 -30.35
CA PRO A 127 9.49 27.58 -31.52
C PRO A 127 9.60 29.06 -31.12
N VAL A 128 10.49 29.80 -31.78
CA VAL A 128 10.71 31.23 -31.52
C VAL A 128 10.82 32.03 -32.83
N ASP A 129 10.30 33.25 -32.84
CA ASP A 129 10.60 34.24 -33.86
C ASP A 129 11.71 35.18 -33.39
N TYR A 130 12.73 35.42 -34.22
CA TYR A 130 13.83 36.32 -33.89
C TYR A 130 13.52 37.73 -34.40
N VAL A 131 13.51 38.70 -33.49
CA VAL A 131 13.07 40.07 -33.76
C VAL A 131 14.14 41.06 -33.31
N ASP A 132 14.31 42.11 -34.09
CA ASP A 132 15.15 43.24 -33.70
C ASP A 132 14.46 44.55 -34.05
N TYR A 133 14.87 45.61 -33.37
CA TYR A 133 14.32 46.94 -33.52
C TYR A 133 15.47 47.92 -33.72
N GLN A 134 15.35 48.78 -34.72
CA GLN A 134 16.36 49.80 -35.03
C GLN A 134 15.70 51.16 -35.16
N CYS A 135 16.52 52.21 -35.14
CA CYS A 135 16.01 53.52 -35.52
C CYS A 135 15.75 53.54 -37.02
N LYS A 136 14.56 53.98 -37.42
CA LYS A 136 14.21 54.20 -38.81
C LYS A 136 15.13 55.23 -39.43
N GLU A 137 15.83 54.84 -40.48
CA GLU A 137 16.71 55.72 -41.23
C GLU A 137 15.95 56.45 -42.35
N ASN A 138 16.35 57.69 -42.66
CA ASN A 138 15.88 58.43 -43.83
C ASN A 138 16.70 58.05 -45.09
N ASP A 139 16.38 58.66 -46.24
CA ASP A 139 17.10 58.44 -47.52
C ASP A 139 18.61 58.81 -47.49
N TYR A 140 19.09 59.39 -46.38
CA TYR A 140 20.49 59.75 -46.14
C TYR A 140 21.17 58.88 -45.06
N ASN A 141 20.53 57.78 -44.64
CA ASN A 141 20.99 56.89 -43.56
C ASN A 141 21.13 57.58 -42.19
N GLU A 142 20.29 58.58 -41.92
CA GLU A 142 20.23 59.27 -40.62
C GLU A 142 19.01 58.81 -39.83
N CYS A 143 19.21 58.50 -38.54
CA CYS A 143 18.16 58.09 -37.62
C CYS A 143 17.09 59.19 -37.47
N THR A 144 15.83 58.84 -37.74
CA THR A 144 14.68 59.75 -37.67
C THR A 144 14.08 59.88 -36.26
N ASN A 145 14.76 59.41 -35.22
CA ASN A 145 14.27 59.30 -33.84
C ASN A 145 12.95 58.51 -33.70
N LYS A 146 12.69 57.56 -34.61
CA LYS A 146 11.51 56.70 -34.58
C LYS A 146 11.93 55.24 -34.73
N GLU A 147 11.51 54.37 -33.82
CA GLU A 147 11.85 52.94 -33.86
C GLU A 147 11.03 52.20 -34.93
N GLU A 148 11.68 51.30 -35.67
CA GLU A 148 11.03 50.36 -36.59
C GLU A 148 11.53 48.92 -36.36
N LYS A 149 10.70 47.94 -36.75
CA LYS A 149 11.07 46.51 -36.72
C LYS A 149 11.99 46.23 -37.91
N VAL A 150 13.18 45.67 -37.63
CA VAL A 150 14.21 45.35 -38.62
C VAL A 150 13.68 44.31 -39.62
N ASP A 151 13.99 44.46 -40.92
CA ASP A 151 13.72 43.38 -41.87
C ASP A 151 14.68 42.21 -41.62
N ASN A 152 14.13 41.02 -41.45
CA ASN A 152 14.87 39.81 -41.08
C ASN A 152 15.93 39.39 -42.13
N ASN A 153 16.00 40.02 -43.30
CA ASN A 153 17.07 39.80 -44.28
C ASN A 153 18.33 40.65 -44.04
N GLU A 154 18.24 41.68 -43.19
CA GLU A 154 19.33 42.66 -42.97
C GLU A 154 20.24 42.26 -41.80
N VAL A 155 19.66 41.69 -40.75
CA VAL A 155 20.39 41.26 -39.54
C VAL A 155 20.26 39.75 -39.37
N PRO A 156 21.38 38.99 -39.31
CA PRO A 156 21.36 37.56 -39.03
C PRO A 156 20.65 37.26 -37.70
N TRP A 157 19.91 36.15 -37.64
CA TRP A 157 19.09 35.81 -36.46
C TRP A 157 19.89 35.84 -35.15
N HIS A 158 21.13 35.36 -35.18
CA HIS A 158 21.99 35.25 -34.00
C HIS A 158 22.46 36.62 -33.47
N LYS A 159 22.30 37.70 -34.23
CA LYS A 159 22.59 39.08 -33.82
C LYS A 159 21.36 39.87 -33.36
N ARG A 160 20.15 39.38 -33.62
CA ARG A 160 18.91 40.05 -33.20
C ARG A 160 18.76 39.99 -31.69
N SER A 161 18.33 41.10 -31.08
CA SER A 161 18.33 41.27 -29.62
C SER A 161 17.14 40.62 -28.93
N TYR A 162 16.02 40.44 -29.64
CA TYR A 162 14.76 39.96 -29.07
C TYR A 162 14.31 38.64 -29.71
N PHE A 163 13.45 37.93 -28.99
CA PHE A 163 12.74 36.76 -29.48
C PHE A 163 11.29 36.75 -28.96
N GLU A 164 10.42 36.09 -29.72
CA GLU A 164 9.01 35.92 -29.41
C GLU A 164 8.69 34.41 -29.40
N PRO A 165 8.56 33.77 -28.21
CA PRO A 165 8.32 32.33 -28.12
C PRO A 165 6.84 31.98 -28.36
N ASP A 166 6.60 30.85 -29.03
CA ASP A 166 5.29 30.24 -29.18
C ASP A 166 5.21 28.92 -28.40
N PHE A 167 4.91 29.06 -27.10
CA PHE A 167 4.77 27.91 -26.19
C PHE A 167 3.69 26.91 -26.61
N THR A 168 2.68 27.33 -27.38
CA THR A 168 1.61 26.44 -27.84
C THR A 168 2.07 25.44 -28.90
N LYS A 169 3.27 25.64 -29.46
CA LYS A 169 3.89 24.73 -30.43
C LYS A 169 5.12 24.01 -29.87
N THR A 170 5.31 24.03 -28.56
CA THR A 170 6.40 23.29 -27.90
C THR A 170 6.30 21.81 -28.23
N THR A 171 7.42 21.22 -28.64
CA THR A 171 7.55 19.78 -28.86
C THR A 171 8.33 19.16 -27.71
N VAL A 172 7.69 18.28 -26.95
CA VAL A 172 8.31 17.50 -25.88
C VAL A 172 8.86 16.21 -26.47
N ALA A 173 10.17 16.00 -26.36
CA ALA A 173 10.88 14.86 -26.95
C ALA A 173 11.19 13.75 -25.92
N GLU A 174 11.20 14.07 -24.64
CA GLU A 174 11.40 13.10 -23.56
C GLU A 174 10.20 12.15 -23.38
N ALA A 175 10.49 10.96 -22.83
CA ALA A 175 9.49 10.08 -22.23
C ALA A 175 9.59 10.14 -20.71
N THR A 176 8.47 9.95 -20.02
CA THR A 176 8.34 10.07 -18.57
C THR A 176 7.65 8.84 -17.96
N ILE A 177 7.78 8.63 -16.64
CA ILE A 177 7.02 7.61 -15.91
C ILE A 177 5.51 7.85 -16.04
N SER A 178 5.08 9.11 -16.10
CA SER A 178 3.69 9.46 -16.39
C SER A 178 3.23 8.87 -17.72
N ASP A 179 4.10 8.81 -18.74
CA ASP A 179 3.74 8.19 -20.02
C ASP A 179 3.54 6.67 -19.91
N LEU A 180 4.31 6.01 -19.05
CA LEU A 180 4.13 4.59 -18.71
C LEU A 180 2.82 4.33 -17.96
N LEU A 181 2.45 5.20 -17.01
CA LEU A 181 1.23 5.06 -16.21
C LEU A 181 -0.04 5.48 -16.95
N THR A 182 0.06 6.50 -17.81
CA THR A 182 -1.09 7.20 -18.41
C THR A 182 -1.37 6.77 -19.84
N PHE A 183 -0.34 6.50 -20.65
CA PHE A 183 -0.47 6.28 -22.09
C PHE A 183 -0.08 4.88 -22.56
N SER A 184 0.48 4.02 -21.70
CA SER A 184 0.91 2.65 -22.07
C SER A 184 -0.20 1.80 -22.69
N ASN A 185 -1.46 2.04 -22.30
CA ASN A 185 -2.63 1.32 -22.83
C ASN A 185 -3.18 1.91 -24.15
N GLY A 186 -2.67 3.05 -24.61
CA GLY A 186 -3.12 3.71 -25.86
C GLY A 186 -4.57 4.23 -25.83
N CYS A 187 -5.16 4.38 -24.65
CA CYS A 187 -6.58 4.71 -24.49
C CYS A 187 -6.92 6.20 -24.58
N TYR A 188 -5.94 7.08 -24.80
CA TYR A 188 -6.15 8.51 -24.90
C TYR A 188 -5.52 9.08 -26.18
N THR A 189 -6.25 9.97 -26.83
CA THR A 189 -5.78 10.71 -28.01
C THR A 189 -5.91 12.21 -27.78
N LYS A 190 -4.86 12.96 -28.11
CA LYS A 190 -4.89 14.42 -28.09
C LYS A 190 -5.89 14.94 -29.11
N VAL A 191 -6.70 15.93 -28.72
CA VAL A 191 -7.68 16.61 -29.58
C VAL A 191 -7.30 18.08 -29.69
N GLY A 192 -7.22 18.56 -30.93
CA GLY A 192 -6.85 19.95 -31.20
C GLY A 192 -5.41 20.30 -30.83
N SER A 193 -5.06 21.57 -31.00
CA SER A 193 -3.77 22.12 -30.58
C SER A 193 -3.81 22.54 -29.11
N PRO A 194 -2.71 22.38 -28.36
CA PRO A 194 -2.64 22.84 -26.99
C PRO A 194 -2.74 24.36 -26.92
N ARG A 195 -3.17 24.87 -25.76
CA ARG A 195 -3.35 26.30 -25.47
C ARG A 195 -2.66 26.66 -24.16
N LEU A 196 -2.33 27.93 -23.97
CA LEU A 196 -1.81 28.41 -22.69
C LEU A 196 -2.90 28.28 -21.60
N ALA A 197 -2.55 27.71 -20.46
CA ALA A 197 -3.43 27.65 -19.29
C ALA A 197 -3.45 29.04 -18.62
N ASN A 198 -4.45 29.85 -18.94
CA ASN A 198 -4.62 31.16 -18.32
C ASN A 198 -5.61 31.09 -17.15
N ASP A 199 -5.33 31.87 -16.11
CA ASP A 199 -6.22 32.07 -15.00
C ASP A 199 -6.32 33.56 -14.69
N THR A 200 -7.48 34.13 -15.02
CA THR A 200 -7.78 35.55 -14.81
C THR A 200 -7.97 35.91 -13.33
N GLN A 201 -8.25 34.94 -12.46
CA GLN A 201 -8.45 35.19 -11.02
C GLN A 201 -7.11 35.43 -10.32
N THR A 202 -6.08 34.66 -10.68
CA THR A 202 -4.72 34.79 -10.15
C THR A 202 -3.83 35.72 -10.98
N GLY A 203 -4.25 36.05 -12.19
CA GLY A 203 -3.46 36.84 -13.14
C GLY A 203 -2.40 36.03 -13.88
N TRP A 204 -2.40 34.70 -13.73
CA TRP A 204 -1.53 33.79 -14.46
C TRP A 204 -1.90 33.77 -15.94
N LYS A 205 -0.97 34.16 -16.82
CA LYS A 205 -1.20 34.19 -18.27
C LYS A 205 -0.77 32.90 -19.00
N GLY A 206 -0.41 31.86 -18.25
CA GLY A 206 0.10 30.58 -18.76
C GLY A 206 1.60 30.54 -19.04
N TYR A 207 2.34 31.63 -18.83
CA TYR A 207 3.81 31.63 -18.96
C TYR A 207 4.46 32.83 -18.26
N GLU A 208 5.73 32.66 -17.90
CA GLU A 208 6.59 33.65 -17.29
C GLU A 208 8.02 33.53 -17.85
N ILE A 209 8.58 34.67 -18.27
CA ILE A 209 10.02 34.82 -18.53
C ILE A 209 10.52 35.99 -17.70
N THR A 210 11.57 35.75 -16.93
CA THR A 210 12.13 36.72 -15.97
C THR A 210 13.54 37.15 -16.37
N ASN A 211 13.99 38.31 -15.86
CA ASN A 211 15.32 38.84 -16.18
C ASN A 211 16.48 37.98 -15.67
N ASP A 212 16.24 37.20 -14.62
CA ASP A 212 17.20 36.30 -13.99
C ASP A 212 17.28 34.93 -14.66
N GLY A 213 16.43 34.63 -15.63
CA GLY A 213 16.58 33.44 -16.47
C GLY A 213 15.44 32.44 -16.41
N VAL A 214 14.47 32.62 -15.51
CA VAL A 214 13.36 31.68 -15.32
C VAL A 214 12.47 31.66 -16.55
N LEU A 215 12.13 30.47 -17.01
CA LEU A 215 11.23 30.18 -18.12
C LEU A 215 10.22 29.14 -17.66
N ASN A 216 9.04 29.61 -17.26
CA ASN A 216 7.93 28.76 -16.83
C ASN A 216 6.77 28.89 -17.81
N PHE A 217 6.10 27.80 -18.16
CA PHE A 217 4.90 27.85 -19.00
C PHE A 217 4.00 26.65 -18.75
N GLU A 218 2.71 26.82 -19.00
CA GLU A 218 1.70 25.83 -18.73
C GLU A 218 0.80 25.65 -19.96
N LEU A 219 0.68 24.39 -20.41
CA LEU A 219 -0.05 24.02 -21.60
C LEU A 219 -1.26 23.17 -21.21
N MET A 220 -2.44 23.64 -21.60
CA MET A 220 -3.70 22.92 -21.53
C MET A 220 -3.91 22.14 -22.83
N GLN A 221 -4.10 20.82 -22.72
CA GLN A 221 -4.35 19.90 -23.83
C GLN A 221 -5.68 19.19 -23.61
N ASP A 222 -6.53 19.20 -24.64
CA ASP A 222 -7.76 18.41 -24.63
C ASP A 222 -7.45 16.97 -25.08
N TYR A 223 -8.06 16.00 -24.40
CA TYR A 223 -7.96 14.59 -24.68
C TYR A 223 -9.35 14.02 -24.95
N ARG A 224 -9.37 12.98 -25.79
CA ARG A 224 -10.52 12.10 -25.95
C ARG A 224 -10.07 10.66 -25.80
N VAL A 225 -10.92 9.87 -25.15
CA VAL A 225 -10.77 8.42 -25.14
C VAL A 225 -10.67 7.88 -26.57
N THR A 226 -9.69 7.01 -26.81
CA THR A 226 -9.46 6.39 -28.12
C THR A 226 -10.70 5.64 -28.57
N ASN A 227 -11.03 5.73 -29.86
CA ASN A 227 -12.16 5.01 -30.45
C ASN A 227 -11.84 3.51 -30.68
N SER A 228 -11.26 2.86 -29.69
CA SER A 228 -11.11 1.40 -29.63
C SER A 228 -12.18 0.85 -28.68
N TRP A 229 -12.69 -0.34 -28.99
CA TRP A 229 -13.78 -0.94 -28.23
C TRP A 229 -13.42 -1.10 -26.74
N ASN A 230 -12.21 -1.61 -26.44
CA ASN A 230 -11.77 -1.82 -25.06
C ASN A 230 -11.63 -0.52 -24.28
N CYS A 231 -11.00 0.51 -24.85
CA CYS A 231 -10.81 1.79 -24.16
C CYS A 231 -12.13 2.54 -23.95
N MET A 232 -13.02 2.53 -24.95
CA MET A 232 -14.32 3.19 -24.85
C MET A 232 -15.22 2.53 -23.80
N ILE A 233 -15.28 1.21 -23.78
CA ILE A 233 -16.14 0.47 -22.84
C ILE A 233 -15.58 0.58 -21.41
N ASN A 234 -14.27 0.51 -21.22
CA ASN A 234 -13.66 0.69 -19.89
C ASN A 234 -13.91 2.10 -19.36
N ALA A 235 -13.61 3.14 -20.16
CA ALA A 235 -13.83 4.53 -19.75
C ALA A 235 -15.31 4.83 -19.50
N LEU A 236 -16.23 4.29 -20.30
CA LEU A 236 -17.67 4.39 -20.03
C LEU A 236 -18.07 3.65 -18.75
N THR A 237 -17.48 2.50 -18.47
CA THR A 237 -17.79 1.77 -17.22
C THR A 237 -17.33 2.56 -16.00
N GLU A 238 -16.15 3.18 -16.07
CA GLU A 238 -15.61 4.07 -15.03
C GLU A 238 -16.41 5.37 -14.90
N SER A 239 -16.91 5.92 -16.01
CA SER A 239 -17.69 7.17 -16.03
C SER A 239 -19.19 7.00 -15.79
N ASP A 240 -19.64 5.81 -15.36
CA ASP A 240 -21.07 5.50 -15.19
C ASP A 240 -21.89 5.72 -16.49
N PHE A 241 -21.30 5.31 -17.60
CA PHE A 241 -21.77 5.45 -18.98
C PHE A 241 -22.05 6.89 -19.39
N ASN A 242 -21.44 7.87 -18.71
CA ASN A 242 -21.52 9.27 -19.09
C ASN A 242 -20.54 9.55 -20.25
N PHE A 243 -21.11 9.74 -21.44
CA PHE A 243 -20.36 10.08 -22.65
C PHE A 243 -19.71 11.47 -22.58
N ASP A 244 -20.24 12.38 -21.77
CA ASP A 244 -19.69 13.74 -21.61
C ASP A 244 -18.31 13.70 -20.91
N ASN A 245 -18.02 12.64 -20.15
CA ASN A 245 -16.75 12.44 -19.44
C ASN A 245 -15.66 11.79 -20.30
N LEU A 246 -15.95 11.43 -21.56
CA LEU A 246 -14.96 10.83 -22.48
C LEU A 246 -14.04 11.86 -23.15
N THR A 247 -14.30 13.14 -22.90
CA THR A 247 -13.46 14.25 -23.30
C THR A 247 -13.12 15.09 -22.08
N PHE A 248 -11.86 15.44 -21.91
CA PHE A 248 -11.39 16.24 -20.79
C PHE A 248 -10.18 17.08 -21.17
N SER A 249 -9.89 18.09 -20.36
CA SER A 249 -8.71 18.94 -20.51
C SER A 249 -7.74 18.70 -19.35
N VAL A 250 -6.46 18.61 -19.66
CA VAL A 250 -5.38 18.47 -18.65
C VAL A 250 -4.37 19.59 -18.90
N SER A 251 -3.86 20.22 -17.83
CA SER A 251 -2.76 21.16 -17.95
C SER A 251 -1.44 20.59 -17.44
N GLN A 252 -0.37 20.85 -18.19
CA GLN A 252 0.99 20.44 -17.90
C GLN A 252 1.86 21.69 -17.75
N PHE A 253 2.49 21.83 -16.60
CA PHE A 253 3.38 22.92 -16.23
C PHE A 253 4.83 22.50 -16.49
N TYR A 254 5.60 23.35 -17.14
CA TYR A 254 7.02 23.16 -17.42
C TYR A 254 7.79 24.27 -16.73
N SER A 255 8.72 23.88 -15.85
CA SER A 255 9.56 24.81 -15.11
C SER A 255 11.01 24.68 -15.56
N LEU A 256 11.60 25.76 -16.06
CA LEU A 256 13.04 25.87 -16.33
C LEU A 256 13.61 27.01 -15.50
N VAL A 257 14.39 26.65 -14.47
CA VAL A 257 15.00 27.62 -13.56
C VAL A 257 16.51 27.48 -13.61
N PRO A 258 17.29 28.55 -13.84
CA PRO A 258 18.74 28.47 -13.71
C PRO A 258 19.13 27.91 -12.35
N LEU A 259 20.01 26.91 -12.34
CA LEU A 259 20.32 26.12 -11.14
C LEU A 259 20.83 27.03 -10.00
N ASP A 260 21.62 28.05 -10.34
CA ASP A 260 22.15 29.06 -9.40
C ASP A 260 21.09 29.95 -8.74
N LEU A 261 19.83 29.94 -9.22
CA LEU A 261 18.72 30.63 -8.54
C LEU A 261 18.08 29.81 -7.44
N VAL A 262 18.23 28.48 -7.44
CA VAL A 262 17.51 27.59 -6.52
C VAL A 262 18.44 26.86 -5.56
N ARG A 263 19.64 26.48 -6.01
CA ARG A 263 20.65 25.80 -5.18
C ARG A 263 21.23 26.71 -4.09
N SER A 264 21.79 26.09 -3.06
CA SER A 264 22.66 26.76 -2.09
C SER A 264 24.09 26.92 -2.62
N PRO A 265 24.89 27.86 -2.08
CA PRO A 265 26.33 27.89 -2.28
C PRO A 265 27.00 26.53 -2.06
N SER A 266 27.97 26.17 -2.89
CA SER A 266 28.78 24.96 -2.73
C SER A 266 30.12 25.28 -2.04
N PRO A 267 30.83 24.28 -1.50
CA PRO A 267 32.18 24.49 -0.98
C PRO A 267 33.17 25.04 -2.02
N THR A 268 32.90 24.79 -3.30
CA THR A 268 33.75 25.20 -4.44
C THR A 268 33.32 26.54 -5.07
N SER A 269 32.09 27.00 -4.84
CA SER A 269 31.56 28.23 -5.42
C SER A 269 30.55 28.93 -4.50
N THR A 270 30.90 30.13 -4.05
CA THR A 270 30.07 30.99 -3.20
C THR A 270 29.34 32.10 -3.96
N ALA A 271 29.54 32.21 -5.28
CA ALA A 271 29.00 33.27 -6.14
C ALA A 271 27.56 32.98 -6.62
N VAL A 272 26.70 32.48 -5.74
CA VAL A 272 25.31 32.09 -6.04
C VAL A 272 24.36 33.09 -5.39
N ARG A 273 23.20 33.40 -6.00
CA ARG A 273 22.24 34.41 -5.49
C ARG A 273 21.69 34.11 -4.09
N ASN A 274 21.72 32.86 -3.67
CA ASN A 274 21.17 32.38 -2.39
C ASN A 274 22.22 32.30 -1.26
N SER A 275 23.10 33.28 -1.12
CA SER A 275 24.15 33.28 -0.09
C SER A 275 23.60 33.11 1.33
N ASP A 276 22.38 33.60 1.58
CA ASP A 276 21.72 33.56 2.88
C ASP A 276 21.30 32.13 3.30
N LYS A 277 21.27 31.16 2.37
CA LYS A 277 21.00 29.75 2.66
C LYS A 277 22.18 29.04 3.35
N GLY A 278 23.37 29.65 3.36
CA GLY A 278 24.60 29.02 3.84
C GLY A 278 25.14 27.94 2.86
N ILE A 279 26.37 27.49 3.08
CA ILE A 279 26.99 26.45 2.22
C ILE A 279 26.26 25.12 2.41
N TYR A 280 25.97 24.43 1.31
CA TYR A 280 25.45 23.06 1.34
C TYR A 280 26.58 22.05 1.12
N ASP A 281 26.74 21.15 2.08
CA ASP A 281 27.65 20.01 1.98
C ASP A 281 26.87 18.77 1.53
N PRO A 282 27.13 18.22 0.33
CA PRO A 282 26.49 16.98 -0.12
C PRO A 282 26.83 15.82 0.83
N VAL A 283 26.07 14.73 0.84
CA VAL A 283 26.41 13.54 1.64
C VAL A 283 26.37 12.32 0.73
N ILE A 284 27.45 11.54 0.73
CA ILE A 284 27.47 10.25 0.04
C ILE A 284 26.70 9.26 0.88
N TYR A 285 25.66 8.69 0.30
CA TYR A 285 24.76 7.76 0.95
C TYR A 285 25.03 6.34 0.46
N LEU A 286 25.47 5.49 1.38
CA LEU A 286 25.98 4.17 1.07
C LEU A 286 25.01 3.09 1.56
N LYS A 287 25.09 1.90 0.98
CA LYS A 287 24.13 0.82 1.23
C LYS A 287 24.02 0.46 2.73
N GLY A 288 25.13 0.39 3.45
CA GLY A 288 25.13 0.11 4.89
C GLY A 288 24.45 1.18 5.77
N ASP A 289 24.29 2.40 5.25
CA ASP A 289 23.49 3.46 5.89
C ASP A 289 22.02 3.40 5.43
N GLU A 290 21.78 3.06 4.16
CA GLU A 290 20.44 2.90 3.56
C GLU A 290 19.60 1.83 4.25
N ASP A 291 20.23 0.77 4.73
CA ASP A 291 19.57 -0.34 5.41
C ASP A 291 19.18 -0.01 6.87
N LYS A 292 19.53 1.19 7.38
CA LYS A 292 19.21 1.62 8.75
C LYS A 292 18.38 2.90 8.82
N PHE A 293 18.72 3.90 8.02
CA PHE A 293 18.06 5.22 8.04
C PHE A 293 17.55 5.58 6.66
N GLY A 294 16.24 5.51 6.43
CA GLY A 294 15.67 5.65 5.09
C GLY A 294 15.58 7.05 4.52
N PHE A 295 16.44 7.34 3.55
CA PHE A 295 16.40 8.56 2.76
C PHE A 295 16.27 8.26 1.27
N PHE A 296 15.57 9.14 0.54
CA PHE A 296 15.69 9.19 -0.91
C PHE A 296 17.12 9.54 -1.28
N ALA A 297 17.55 8.99 -2.41
CA ALA A 297 18.87 9.22 -2.94
C ALA A 297 18.86 8.97 -4.43
N ASN A 298 19.69 9.70 -5.15
CA ASN A 298 19.88 9.50 -6.57
C ASN A 298 21.28 8.94 -6.83
N GLU A 299 21.35 7.96 -7.71
CA GLU A 299 22.61 7.35 -8.13
C GLU A 299 23.28 8.19 -9.22
N VAL A 300 24.58 8.36 -9.09
CA VAL A 300 25.46 8.97 -10.08
C VAL A 300 26.66 8.06 -10.27
N GLY A 301 27.23 8.03 -11.48
CA GLY A 301 28.37 7.17 -11.75
C GLY A 301 29.13 7.59 -12.98
N ARG A 302 30.41 7.18 -13.04
CA ARG A 302 31.23 7.34 -14.25
C ARG A 302 31.45 5.99 -14.92
N PRO A 303 31.29 5.93 -16.24
CA PRO A 303 31.76 4.79 -17.02
C PRO A 303 33.25 4.56 -16.77
N ASP A 304 33.64 3.30 -16.63
CA ASP A 304 35.03 2.87 -16.46
C ASP A 304 35.97 3.57 -17.46
N PRO A 305 37.07 4.20 -17.01
CA PRO A 305 38.09 4.78 -17.89
C PRO A 305 38.68 3.80 -18.92
N SER A 306 38.55 2.49 -18.71
CA SER A 306 39.05 1.46 -19.63
C SER A 306 38.05 1.04 -20.72
N TYR A 307 36.82 1.57 -20.68
CA TYR A 307 35.74 1.33 -21.66
C TYR A 307 35.33 -0.15 -21.81
N VAL A 308 35.55 -0.97 -20.78
CA VAL A 308 35.05 -2.34 -20.74
C VAL A 308 33.66 -2.31 -20.12
N GLU A 309 32.66 -2.58 -20.94
CA GLU A 309 31.23 -2.53 -20.60
C GLU A 309 30.94 -3.30 -19.30
N ASP A 310 30.27 -2.64 -18.36
CA ASP A 310 29.70 -3.17 -17.11
C ASP A 310 30.68 -3.85 -16.13
N GLN A 311 32.00 -3.70 -16.29
CA GLN A 311 32.97 -4.41 -15.42
C GLN A 311 33.52 -3.57 -14.25
N PHE A 312 33.51 -2.22 -14.33
CA PHE A 312 34.14 -1.35 -13.33
C PHE A 312 33.49 0.04 -13.13
N ASP A 313 32.22 0.21 -13.49
CA ASP A 313 31.54 1.49 -13.29
C ASP A 313 31.46 1.83 -11.79
N GLN A 314 32.06 2.95 -11.40
CA GLN A 314 31.98 3.46 -10.03
C GLN A 314 30.70 4.27 -9.90
N THR A 315 29.67 3.68 -9.29
CA THR A 315 28.44 4.38 -8.92
C THR A 315 28.36 4.63 -7.42
N PHE A 316 27.72 5.73 -7.04
CA PHE A 316 27.44 6.09 -5.65
C PHE A 316 26.16 6.93 -5.60
N LYS A 317 25.59 7.13 -4.40
CA LYS A 317 24.35 7.89 -4.24
C LYS A 317 24.54 9.15 -3.41
N TYR A 318 23.79 10.21 -3.74
CA TYR A 318 23.69 11.41 -2.90
C TYR A 318 22.42 11.36 -2.03
N LEU A 319 22.56 11.60 -0.73
CA LEU A 319 21.42 11.70 0.20
C LEU A 319 20.57 12.92 -0.11
N HIS A 320 19.25 12.74 -0.19
CA HIS A 320 18.30 13.84 -0.42
C HIS A 320 17.96 14.56 0.88
N ARG A 321 18.25 15.85 0.98
CA ARG A 321 17.84 16.70 2.11
C ARG A 321 17.84 18.18 1.72
N PHE A 322 17.05 18.99 2.43
CA PHE A 322 17.25 20.43 2.41
C PHE A 322 18.59 20.80 3.04
N ASN A 323 19.12 21.97 2.69
CA ASN A 323 20.33 22.47 3.31
C ASN A 323 20.11 22.75 4.82
N PRO A 324 20.80 22.05 5.74
CA PRO A 324 20.60 22.21 7.19
C PRO A 324 20.96 23.59 7.72
N ASN A 325 21.74 24.38 6.96
CA ASN A 325 22.18 25.71 7.35
C ASN A 325 21.16 26.81 7.01
N GLN A 326 20.06 26.47 6.32
CA GLN A 326 19.01 27.43 6.01
C GLN A 326 18.33 27.93 7.31
N PRO A 327 17.96 29.22 7.39
CA PRO A 327 17.25 29.73 8.55
C PRO A 327 15.83 29.15 8.66
N TYR A 328 15.14 28.97 7.52
CA TYR A 328 13.79 28.42 7.42
C TYR A 328 13.61 27.70 6.08
N ILE A 329 12.69 26.73 6.05
CA ILE A 329 12.12 26.20 4.81
C ILE A 329 10.79 26.92 4.57
N ASP A 330 10.72 27.72 3.52
CA ASP A 330 9.54 28.51 3.19
C ASP A 330 8.52 27.69 2.39
N TYR A 331 7.31 27.55 2.91
CA TYR A 331 6.17 26.93 2.22
C TYR A 331 5.06 27.96 1.98
N HIS A 332 4.52 27.99 0.77
CA HIS A 332 3.36 28.81 0.39
C HIS A 332 2.10 27.96 0.36
N LEU A 333 1.02 28.45 0.96
CA LEU A 333 -0.29 27.86 0.73
C LEU A 333 -0.80 28.20 -0.67
N SER A 334 -1.45 27.26 -1.32
CA SER A 334 -2.21 27.50 -2.56
C SER A 334 -3.46 28.35 -2.31
N ASP A 335 -3.97 28.99 -3.36
CA ASP A 335 -5.16 29.84 -3.29
C ASP A 335 -6.45 29.04 -2.97
N SER A 336 -6.44 27.72 -3.14
CA SER A 336 -7.57 26.84 -2.80
C SER A 336 -7.90 26.81 -1.30
N PHE A 337 -6.96 27.17 -0.41
CA PHE A 337 -7.23 27.28 1.02
C PHE A 337 -8.20 28.41 1.42
N ASN A 338 -8.45 29.39 0.53
CA ASN A 338 -9.28 30.57 0.81
C ASN A 338 -10.63 30.57 0.07
N GLN A 339 -11.13 29.42 -0.37
CA GLN A 339 -12.35 29.36 -1.19
C GLN A 339 -13.65 29.37 -0.38
N ASN A 340 -13.73 28.59 0.70
CA ASN A 340 -14.95 28.41 1.49
C ASN A 340 -14.66 28.08 2.97
N ALA A 341 -15.70 27.80 3.77
CA ALA A 341 -15.55 27.52 5.20
C ALA A 341 -14.78 26.22 5.49
N GLU A 342 -14.93 25.18 4.67
CA GLU A 342 -14.21 23.91 4.81
C GLU A 342 -12.72 24.08 4.47
N THR A 343 -12.40 24.80 3.40
CA THR A 343 -10.99 25.07 3.04
C THR A 343 -10.28 25.92 4.10
N LEU A 344 -11.01 26.85 4.74
CA LEU A 344 -10.49 27.63 5.88
C LEU A 344 -10.26 26.77 7.13
N PHE A 345 -11.08 25.73 7.34
CA PHE A 345 -10.84 24.74 8.38
C PHE A 345 -9.51 24.00 8.12
N PHE A 346 -9.30 23.44 6.92
CA PHE A 346 -8.04 22.76 6.57
C PHE A 346 -6.81 23.68 6.62
N LYS A 347 -6.98 24.96 6.29
CA LYS A 347 -5.94 25.98 6.46
C LYS A 347 -5.51 26.11 7.93
N GLN A 348 -6.48 26.14 8.84
CA GLN A 348 -6.20 26.23 10.27
C GLN A 348 -5.55 24.94 10.80
N VAL A 349 -6.03 23.77 10.34
CA VAL A 349 -5.39 22.47 10.64
C VAL A 349 -3.92 22.47 10.20
N THR A 350 -3.64 22.95 8.99
CA THR A 350 -2.26 23.06 8.46
C THR A 350 -1.36 23.90 9.37
N LYS A 351 -1.85 25.06 9.83
CA LYS A 351 -1.11 25.93 10.75
C LYS A 351 -0.78 25.23 12.08
N GLU A 352 -1.77 24.56 12.67
CA GLU A 352 -1.62 23.81 13.93
C GLU A 352 -0.62 22.66 13.80
N VAL A 353 -0.61 21.94 12.67
CA VAL A 353 0.36 20.88 12.39
C VAL A 353 1.78 21.43 12.30
N ILE A 354 1.99 22.50 11.52
CA ILE A 354 3.31 23.13 11.36
C ILE A 354 3.86 23.64 12.71
N GLU A 355 3.02 24.28 13.52
CA GLU A 355 3.39 24.72 14.86
C GLU A 355 3.84 23.55 15.75
N ARG A 356 3.16 22.41 15.65
CA ARG A 356 3.46 21.21 16.45
C ARG A 356 4.77 20.52 16.05
N ILE A 357 5.10 20.45 14.77
CA ILE A 357 6.30 19.74 14.29
C ILE A 357 7.57 20.60 14.32
N ASN A 358 7.46 21.93 14.23
CA ASN A 358 8.62 22.83 14.19
C ASN A 358 9.62 22.67 15.37
N PRO A 359 9.19 22.43 16.61
CA PRO A 359 10.09 22.08 17.72
C PRO A 359 10.84 20.75 17.50
N GLN A 360 10.16 19.74 16.91
CA GLN A 360 10.79 18.47 16.57
C GLN A 360 11.88 18.65 15.52
N LEU A 361 11.59 19.40 14.45
CA LEU A 361 12.53 19.72 13.37
C LEU A 361 13.80 20.38 13.90
N ALA A 362 13.66 21.43 14.71
CA ALA A 362 14.80 22.12 15.32
C ALA A 362 15.66 21.19 16.21
N LYS A 363 15.03 20.27 16.96
CA LYS A 363 15.72 19.30 17.84
C LYS A 363 16.63 18.37 17.03
N VAL A 364 16.23 17.98 15.83
CA VAL A 364 16.98 17.05 14.95
C VAL A 364 17.85 17.76 13.90
N GLY A 365 17.72 19.08 13.78
CA GLY A 365 18.56 19.93 12.91
C GLY A 365 17.98 20.19 11.52
N VAL A 366 16.72 19.83 11.30
CA VAL A 366 15.98 20.27 10.12
C VAL A 366 15.61 21.75 10.33
N PRO A 367 15.81 22.64 9.35
CA PRO A 367 15.32 24.01 9.45
C PRO A 367 13.81 24.06 9.70
N GLN A 368 13.36 25.02 10.49
CA GLN A 368 11.94 25.14 10.79
C GLN A 368 11.15 25.58 9.55
N ILE A 369 9.90 25.13 9.43
CA ILE A 369 9.00 25.59 8.38
C ILE A 369 8.47 26.98 8.73
N ARG A 370 8.54 27.89 7.75
CA ARG A 370 7.83 29.16 7.76
C ARG A 370 6.71 29.12 6.71
N LEU A 371 5.48 29.21 7.19
CA LEU A 371 4.29 29.13 6.34
C LEU A 371 3.86 30.53 5.87
N HIS A 372 3.64 30.67 4.57
CA HIS A 372 3.13 31.87 3.93
C HIS A 372 1.67 31.71 3.53
N GLU A 373 0.93 32.79 3.65
CA GLU A 373 -0.46 32.88 3.19
C GLU A 373 -0.57 32.71 1.67
N PRO A 374 -1.77 32.35 1.15
CA PRO A 374 -1.98 32.23 -0.28
C PRO A 374 -1.55 33.47 -1.05
N SER A 375 -0.75 33.23 -2.10
CA SER A 375 0.04 34.26 -2.79
C SER A 375 0.18 34.04 -4.29
N GLY A 376 -0.69 33.22 -4.90
CA GLY A 376 -0.68 32.95 -6.35
C GLY A 376 0.57 32.22 -6.87
N LYS A 377 1.32 31.54 -6.00
CA LYS A 377 2.47 30.71 -6.38
C LYS A 377 1.98 29.37 -6.92
N GLN A 378 2.49 28.99 -8.09
CA GLN A 378 2.14 27.74 -8.76
C GLN A 378 2.93 26.58 -8.17
N SER A 379 2.29 25.42 -7.97
CA SER A 379 2.93 24.22 -7.40
C SER A 379 4.07 23.67 -8.26
N GLY A 380 3.99 23.83 -9.58
CA GLY A 380 5.04 23.39 -10.52
C GLY A 380 6.25 24.33 -10.62
N ASP A 381 6.24 25.50 -9.98
CA ASP A 381 7.34 26.45 -10.03
C ASP A 381 8.46 26.05 -9.05
N LEU A 382 9.59 25.59 -9.61
CA LEU A 382 10.75 25.08 -8.85
C LEU A 382 11.41 26.10 -7.90
N ARG A 383 10.95 27.35 -7.86
CA ARG A 383 11.45 28.37 -6.92
C ARG A 383 10.78 28.33 -5.54
N TYR A 384 9.58 27.78 -5.44
CA TYR A 384 8.75 27.90 -4.24
C TYR A 384 8.27 26.53 -3.78
N ASN A 385 8.35 26.25 -2.47
CA ASN A 385 7.67 25.08 -1.93
C ASN A 385 6.19 25.40 -1.72
N VAL A 386 5.29 24.50 -2.08
CA VAL A 386 3.83 24.76 -2.06
C VAL A 386 3.06 23.65 -1.35
N ILE A 387 2.14 24.01 -0.45
CA ILE A 387 1.12 23.10 0.05
C ILE A 387 -0.16 23.38 -0.73
N ASN A 388 -0.61 22.40 -1.50
CA ASN A 388 -1.75 22.46 -2.39
C ASN A 388 -2.95 21.71 -1.78
N LEU A 389 -4.10 22.38 -1.67
CA LEU A 389 -5.36 21.75 -1.24
C LEU A 389 -6.21 21.40 -2.45
N ILE A 390 -6.56 20.13 -2.59
CA ILE A 390 -7.41 19.59 -3.65
C ILE A 390 -8.73 19.16 -3.01
N ASP A 391 -9.71 20.07 -3.06
CA ASP A 391 -11.01 19.90 -2.42
C ASP A 391 -12.03 19.17 -3.31
N GLU A 392 -11.73 19.03 -4.60
CA GLU A 392 -12.53 18.19 -5.51
C GLU A 392 -12.32 16.70 -5.18
N PRO A 393 -13.39 15.90 -5.04
CA PRO A 393 -13.29 14.47 -4.75
C PRO A 393 -12.88 13.70 -6.02
N LEU A 394 -11.61 13.77 -6.39
CA LEU A 394 -11.05 13.08 -7.55
C LEU A 394 -11.25 11.55 -7.45
N ASP A 395 -11.47 10.89 -8.59
CA ASP A 395 -11.69 9.44 -8.63
C ASP A 395 -10.36 8.63 -8.58
N ASN A 396 -9.21 9.30 -8.45
CA ASN A 396 -7.89 8.67 -8.33
C ASN A 396 -7.63 8.02 -6.95
N GLY A 397 -8.48 8.29 -5.95
CA GLY A 397 -8.41 7.65 -4.64
C GLY A 397 -7.21 8.04 -3.78
N LEU A 398 -6.52 9.16 -4.03
CA LEU A 398 -5.37 9.61 -3.23
C LEU A 398 -5.78 10.41 -1.99
N ALA A 399 -5.07 10.22 -0.89
CA ALA A 399 -5.15 10.97 0.36
C ALA A 399 -4.12 12.11 0.41
N GLY A 400 -2.89 11.81 -0.03
CA GLY A 400 -1.74 12.70 -0.01
C GLY A 400 -0.69 12.32 -1.06
N TYR A 401 0.13 13.31 -1.42
CA TYR A 401 1.29 13.15 -2.28
C TYR A 401 2.33 14.24 -1.98
N GLY A 402 3.51 13.85 -1.51
CA GLY A 402 4.60 14.74 -1.09
C GLY A 402 5.89 14.52 -1.87
N PRO A 403 6.01 15.01 -3.10
CA PRO A 403 7.23 14.86 -3.87
C PRO A 403 8.16 16.08 -3.73
N SER A 404 9.41 15.87 -4.16
CA SER A 404 10.43 16.92 -4.14
C SER A 404 11.30 16.89 -5.39
N ALA A 405 11.88 18.03 -5.74
CA ALA A 405 12.87 18.16 -6.80
C ALA A 405 14.24 18.47 -6.18
N VAL A 406 15.23 17.71 -6.60
CA VAL A 406 16.60 17.80 -6.08
C VAL A 406 17.57 18.33 -7.13
N ASN A 407 18.71 18.86 -6.68
CA ASN A 407 19.89 18.92 -7.52
C ASN A 407 20.52 17.52 -7.60
N PRO A 408 20.48 16.83 -8.76
CA PRO A 408 20.97 15.46 -8.87
C PRO A 408 22.47 15.32 -8.58
N LEU A 409 23.27 16.39 -8.64
CA LEU A 409 24.71 16.31 -8.41
C LEU A 409 25.13 16.61 -6.97
N THR A 410 24.16 16.83 -6.08
CA THR A 410 24.42 17.10 -4.66
C THR A 410 23.41 16.43 -3.71
N GLY A 411 22.23 16.03 -4.19
CA GLY A 411 21.12 15.61 -3.36
C GLY A 411 20.45 16.75 -2.59
N GLU A 412 20.77 18.02 -2.91
CA GLU A 412 20.08 19.15 -2.27
C GLU A 412 18.62 19.20 -2.74
N ILE A 413 17.66 19.13 -1.82
CA ILE A 413 16.26 19.44 -2.11
C ILE A 413 16.14 20.96 -2.30
N VAL A 414 15.72 21.37 -3.49
CA VAL A 414 15.59 22.80 -3.84
C VAL A 414 14.13 23.25 -3.98
N HIS A 415 13.23 22.30 -4.24
CA HIS A 415 11.78 22.49 -4.30
C HIS A 415 11.09 21.26 -3.72
N ALA A 416 9.98 21.46 -3.04
CA ALA A 416 9.10 20.41 -2.58
C ALA A 416 7.65 20.88 -2.60
N HIS A 417 6.71 19.97 -2.82
CA HIS A 417 5.30 20.30 -2.69
C HIS A 417 4.55 19.21 -1.95
N VAL A 418 3.38 19.58 -1.43
CA VAL A 418 2.46 18.64 -0.78
C VAL A 418 1.09 18.84 -1.39
N ASN A 419 0.55 17.80 -2.01
CA ASN A 419 -0.84 17.76 -2.43
C ASN A 419 -1.68 17.05 -1.36
N GLN A 420 -2.67 17.74 -0.82
CA GLN A 420 -3.64 17.20 0.14
C GLN A 420 -5.02 17.08 -0.51
N TYR A 421 -5.56 15.86 -0.56
CA TYR A 421 -6.81 15.56 -1.26
C TYR A 421 -7.99 15.50 -0.28
N SER A 422 -8.40 16.67 0.24
CA SER A 422 -9.49 16.75 1.23
C SER A 422 -10.81 16.17 0.70
N GLY A 423 -11.14 16.40 -0.58
CA GLY A 423 -12.35 15.89 -1.21
C GLY A 423 -12.39 14.35 -1.26
N VAL A 424 -11.24 13.72 -1.52
CA VAL A 424 -11.14 12.25 -1.56
C VAL A 424 -11.21 11.69 -0.13
N LEU A 425 -10.51 12.29 0.84
CA LEU A 425 -10.60 11.91 2.25
C LEU A 425 -12.03 12.03 2.80
N ARG A 426 -12.78 13.06 2.38
CA ARG A 426 -14.18 13.27 2.73
C ARG A 426 -15.07 12.09 2.32
N SER A 427 -14.78 11.49 1.16
CA SER A 427 -15.53 10.33 0.65
C SER A 427 -15.39 9.06 1.51
N GLY A 428 -14.36 8.99 2.37
CA GLY A 428 -14.12 7.83 3.24
C GLY A 428 -14.63 7.97 4.68
N ALA A 429 -15.21 9.12 5.05
CA ALA A 429 -15.54 9.41 6.43
C ALA A 429 -16.58 8.45 7.05
N ASP A 430 -17.51 7.94 6.23
CA ASP A 430 -18.57 7.02 6.67
C ASP A 430 -18.00 5.73 7.24
N TRP A 431 -17.12 5.09 6.48
CA TRP A 431 -16.58 3.78 6.82
C TRP A 431 -15.54 3.88 7.92
N MET A 432 -14.82 4.99 8.00
CA MET A 432 -13.91 5.29 9.10
C MET A 432 -14.68 5.41 10.42
N TRP A 433 -15.79 6.16 10.44
CA TRP A 433 -16.63 6.26 11.64
C TRP A 433 -17.25 4.92 12.04
N ASP A 434 -17.86 4.20 11.09
CA ASP A 434 -18.46 2.90 11.37
C ASP A 434 -17.47 1.94 12.03
N ARG A 435 -16.23 1.96 11.54
CA ARG A 435 -15.15 1.15 12.09
C ARG A 435 -14.80 1.57 13.53
N MET A 436 -14.69 2.87 13.78
CA MET A 436 -14.47 3.39 15.13
C MET A 436 -15.58 2.96 16.10
N ALA A 437 -16.83 3.12 15.68
CA ALA A 437 -18.00 2.75 16.47
C ALA A 437 -18.06 1.24 16.71
N GLN A 438 -17.76 0.43 15.69
CA GLN A 438 -17.69 -1.03 15.81
C GLN A 438 -16.66 -1.46 16.85
N ASP A 439 -15.45 -0.90 16.81
CA ASP A 439 -14.40 -1.25 17.75
C ASP A 439 -14.74 -0.83 19.18
N TYR A 440 -15.32 0.36 19.34
CA TYR A 440 -15.84 0.83 20.62
C TYR A 440 -16.91 -0.13 21.16
N ASN A 441 -17.88 -0.47 20.31
CA ASN A 441 -19.00 -1.32 20.69
C ASN A 441 -18.63 -2.76 20.98
N LYS A 442 -17.49 -3.24 20.44
CA LYS A 442 -16.91 -4.55 20.76
C LYS A 442 -16.03 -4.53 22.02
N GLY A 443 -15.89 -3.39 22.68
CA GLY A 443 -15.02 -3.25 23.86
C GLY A 443 -13.53 -3.34 23.52
N ARG A 444 -13.15 -3.13 22.25
CA ARG A 444 -11.75 -3.08 21.80
C ARG A 444 -11.10 -1.72 22.06
N VAL A 445 -11.84 -0.79 22.69
CA VAL A 445 -11.37 0.56 23.00
C VAL A 445 -11.26 0.71 24.50
N THR A 446 -10.06 0.98 24.98
CA THR A 446 -9.82 1.34 26.38
C THR A 446 -10.08 2.84 26.56
N PRO A 447 -11.02 3.27 27.42
CA PRO A 447 -11.21 4.69 27.72
C PRO A 447 -9.96 5.27 28.37
N VAL A 448 -9.41 6.34 27.81
CA VAL A 448 -8.34 7.10 28.45
C VAL A 448 -9.01 8.02 29.48
N GLU A 449 -8.75 7.80 30.78
CA GLU A 449 -9.21 8.75 31.80
C GLU A 449 -8.57 10.12 31.54
N ALA A 450 -9.42 11.14 31.43
CA ALA A 450 -9.00 12.51 31.18
C ALA A 450 -8.42 13.12 32.46
N GLU A 451 -7.17 12.79 32.79
CA GLU A 451 -6.44 13.56 33.80
C GLU A 451 -5.93 14.86 33.16
N PRO A 452 -6.24 16.03 33.73
CA PRO A 452 -5.77 17.30 33.20
C PRO A 452 -4.27 17.40 33.43
N VAL A 453 -3.50 17.48 32.34
CA VAL A 453 -2.09 17.88 32.41
C VAL A 453 -2.06 19.32 32.92
N GLN A 454 -1.85 19.48 34.24
CA GLN A 454 -1.55 20.76 34.86
C GLN A 454 -0.20 21.24 34.29
N VAL A 455 -0.26 22.26 33.45
CA VAL A 455 0.93 23.00 33.00
C VAL A 455 1.32 23.93 34.14
N ASP A 456 2.16 23.45 35.06
CA ASP A 456 2.81 24.34 36.00
C ASP A 456 3.94 25.09 35.28
N SER A 457 3.74 26.41 35.15
CA SER A 457 4.75 27.37 34.69
C SER A 457 6.03 27.32 35.54
N PRO A 458 7.19 27.72 35.00
CA PRO A 458 8.48 27.42 35.58
C PRO A 458 8.73 28.26 36.83
N ALA A 459 8.78 27.60 37.98
CA ALA A 459 9.23 28.21 39.23
C ALA A 459 10.39 27.39 39.83
N THR A 460 11.58 27.99 39.73
CA THR A 460 12.68 28.01 40.73
C THR A 460 12.97 26.74 41.55
N THR A 461 14.22 26.28 41.44
CA THR A 461 14.94 25.44 42.44
C THR A 461 14.61 25.84 43.87
N PRO A 462 14.39 24.90 44.83
CA PRO A 462 15.50 24.07 45.37
C PRO A 462 15.15 22.66 45.95
N ASN A 463 16.20 21.83 46.05
CA ASN A 463 16.47 20.71 47.00
C ASN A 463 15.33 19.94 47.72
N ALA A 464 15.32 18.61 47.53
CA ALA A 464 15.10 17.58 48.57
C ALA A 464 15.40 16.19 47.97
N SER A 465 16.54 15.57 48.31
CA SER A 465 16.68 14.45 49.25
C SER A 465 16.00 13.14 48.85
N ALA A 466 16.85 12.16 48.58
CA ALA A 466 16.56 10.75 48.36
C ALA A 466 15.79 10.08 49.51
N SER A 467 14.86 9.18 49.18
CA SER A 467 14.91 7.75 49.56
C SER A 467 13.59 7.07 49.24
N SER A 468 13.61 6.02 48.42
CA SER A 468 13.22 4.66 48.83
C SER A 468 13.24 3.74 47.61
N THR A 469 14.28 2.91 47.62
CA THR A 469 14.44 1.61 46.96
C THR A 469 13.19 0.74 46.95
N ASP A 470 12.83 0.23 45.79
CA ASP A 470 12.25 -1.11 45.66
C ASP A 470 13.16 -1.94 44.74
N VAL A 471 13.87 -2.88 45.36
CA VAL A 471 14.75 -3.87 44.71
C VAL A 471 13.97 -5.18 44.66
N ILE A 472 13.74 -5.71 43.45
CA ILE A 472 13.11 -7.02 43.26
C ILE A 472 14.22 -8.08 43.09
N HIS A 473 14.30 -9.01 44.03
CA HIS A 473 15.16 -10.19 44.00
C HIS A 473 14.52 -11.33 43.19
N TYR A 474 15.32 -12.02 42.37
CA TYR A 474 14.97 -13.26 41.68
C TYR A 474 15.46 -14.47 42.49
N GLU A 475 14.61 -15.47 42.70
CA GLU A 475 14.99 -16.82 43.14
C GLU A 475 14.55 -17.88 42.11
N LEU A 476 15.47 -18.81 41.86
CA LEU A 476 15.42 -19.91 40.89
C LEU A 476 14.84 -21.19 41.53
N GLN A 477 14.12 -22.02 40.74
CA GLN A 477 14.33 -23.50 40.69
C GLN A 477 13.49 -24.25 39.62
N GLN A 478 14.19 -24.76 38.58
CA GLN A 478 14.21 -26.12 37.93
C GLN A 478 12.90 -26.82 37.47
N ASN A 479 12.78 -27.60 36.36
CA ASN A 479 13.71 -28.13 35.34
C ASN A 479 12.94 -28.76 34.13
N VAL A 480 13.20 -28.25 32.92
CA VAL A 480 13.43 -28.93 31.61
C VAL A 480 14.36 -27.92 30.90
N PRO A 481 15.44 -28.29 30.17
CA PRO A 481 16.42 -27.30 29.72
C PRO A 481 15.72 -26.24 28.88
N ALA A 482 15.59 -25.03 29.43
CA ALA A 482 15.35 -23.85 28.63
C ALA A 482 16.48 -23.82 27.61
N LEU A 483 16.15 -23.59 26.35
CA LEU A 483 17.15 -23.12 25.41
C LEU A 483 17.84 -21.94 26.09
N ASP A 484 19.15 -22.06 26.34
CA ASP A 484 19.95 -20.92 26.79
C ASP A 484 19.86 -19.91 25.64
N LEU A 485 18.93 -18.96 25.78
CA LEU A 485 18.79 -17.89 24.81
C LEU A 485 20.09 -17.11 24.86
N PRO A 486 20.78 -16.92 23.73
CA PRO A 486 21.95 -16.05 23.70
C PRO A 486 21.58 -14.72 24.37
N GLN A 487 22.47 -14.21 25.23
CA GLN A 487 22.39 -12.78 25.58
C GLN A 487 22.45 -11.97 24.27
N GLU A 488 21.95 -10.73 24.26
CA GLU A 488 21.83 -9.82 23.10
C GLU A 488 23.14 -9.54 22.30
N GLU A 489 24.19 -10.36 22.41
CA GLU A 489 25.36 -10.33 21.57
C GLU A 489 25.00 -10.62 20.11
N VAL A 490 24.91 -9.50 19.36
CA VAL A 490 25.08 -9.34 17.92
C VAL A 490 24.60 -10.54 17.10
N ILE A 491 23.30 -10.76 17.11
CA ILE A 491 22.67 -11.57 16.07
C ILE A 491 22.63 -10.68 14.83
N PRO A 492 23.25 -11.08 13.71
CA PRO A 492 23.12 -10.32 12.48
C PRO A 492 21.64 -10.21 12.16
N GLU A 493 21.12 -8.97 12.09
CA GLU A 493 19.79 -8.73 11.56
C GLU A 493 19.67 -9.53 10.26
N GLN A 494 18.59 -10.31 10.17
CA GLN A 494 18.32 -11.06 8.96
C GLN A 494 18.35 -10.09 7.78
N PRO A 495 19.18 -10.31 6.75
CA PRO A 495 19.22 -9.41 5.61
C PRO A 495 17.80 -9.35 5.04
N GLN A 496 17.25 -8.14 5.00
CA GLN A 496 15.94 -7.95 4.42
C GLN A 496 16.03 -8.24 2.95
N GLN A 497 15.10 -9.04 2.48
CA GLN A 497 15.02 -9.29 1.06
C GLN A 497 14.50 -8.05 0.34
N PHE A 498 15.18 -7.66 -0.74
CA PHE A 498 14.93 -6.47 -1.53
C PHE A 498 14.79 -6.83 -3.01
N GLU A 499 13.78 -6.27 -3.66
CA GLU A 499 13.51 -6.43 -5.09
C GLU A 499 13.59 -5.05 -5.77
N THR A 500 14.28 -4.91 -6.91
CA THR A 500 14.36 -3.61 -7.63
C THR A 500 13.16 -3.39 -8.54
N LEU A 501 12.85 -2.14 -8.92
CA LEU A 501 11.78 -1.85 -9.90
C LEU A 501 12.04 -2.54 -11.25
N ALA A 502 13.30 -2.66 -11.67
CA ALA A 502 13.68 -3.36 -12.89
C ALA A 502 13.36 -4.86 -12.80
N ASP A 503 13.59 -5.49 -11.64
CA ASP A 503 13.21 -6.88 -11.39
C ASP A 503 11.70 -7.08 -11.53
N VAL A 504 10.90 -6.14 -10.99
CA VAL A 504 9.44 -6.20 -11.13
C VAL A 504 9.00 -6.01 -12.57
N ILE A 505 9.54 -5.01 -13.28
CA ILE A 505 9.21 -4.77 -14.71
C ILE A 505 9.57 -6.00 -15.53
N ASN A 506 10.73 -6.62 -15.28
CA ASN A 506 11.13 -7.84 -15.96
C ASN A 506 10.22 -9.02 -15.60
N GLY A 507 9.84 -9.17 -14.33
CA GLY A 507 8.89 -10.18 -13.87
C GLY A 507 7.53 -10.03 -14.54
N VAL A 508 6.99 -8.81 -14.59
CA VAL A 508 5.74 -8.51 -15.29
C VAL A 508 5.89 -8.71 -16.80
N ALA A 509 6.98 -8.27 -17.41
CA ALA A 509 7.23 -8.48 -18.84
C ALA A 509 7.32 -9.98 -19.18
N GLN A 510 7.95 -10.80 -18.33
CA GLN A 510 7.99 -12.26 -18.50
C GLN A 510 6.59 -12.88 -18.38
N GLN A 511 5.82 -12.46 -17.39
CA GLN A 511 4.43 -12.87 -17.22
C GLN A 511 3.58 -12.48 -18.44
N MET A 512 3.71 -11.24 -18.91
CA MET A 512 3.00 -10.72 -20.08
C MET A 512 3.49 -11.31 -21.40
N ALA A 513 4.76 -11.70 -21.55
CA ALA A 513 5.29 -12.25 -22.80
C ALA A 513 4.68 -13.60 -23.20
N SER A 514 3.90 -14.21 -22.30
CA SER A 514 3.19 -15.48 -22.52
C SER A 514 1.79 -15.33 -23.13
N VAL A 515 1.42 -14.16 -23.69
CA VAL A 515 0.06 -13.83 -24.18
C VAL A 515 -0.56 -14.97 -25.01
N ASP A 516 -1.40 -15.75 -24.35
CA ASP A 516 -2.68 -16.23 -24.89
C ASP A 516 -3.74 -15.21 -24.44
N ASP A 517 -4.91 -15.20 -25.07
CA ASP A 517 -5.97 -14.18 -24.87
C ASP A 517 -6.53 -14.07 -23.41
N ASP A 518 -6.00 -14.83 -22.44
CA ASP A 518 -6.49 -14.92 -21.05
C ASP A 518 -5.33 -14.82 -20.01
N LEU A 519 -5.31 -13.76 -19.19
CA LEU A 519 -4.38 -13.63 -18.06
C LEU A 519 -4.70 -14.65 -16.93
N SER A 520 -3.66 -15.31 -16.41
CA SER A 520 -3.74 -16.17 -15.22
C SER A 520 -4.02 -15.35 -13.95
N TYR A 521 -4.39 -16.03 -12.87
CA TYR A 521 -4.66 -15.37 -11.59
C TYR A 521 -3.40 -14.69 -11.03
N GLU A 522 -2.28 -15.41 -11.10
CA GLU A 522 -0.96 -14.99 -10.65
C GLU A 522 -0.52 -13.73 -11.40
N GLN A 523 -0.79 -13.68 -12.71
CA GLN A 523 -0.49 -12.52 -13.56
C GLN A 523 -1.31 -11.28 -13.15
N ILE A 524 -2.62 -11.44 -12.94
CA ILE A 524 -3.48 -10.33 -12.48
C ILE A 524 -3.06 -9.85 -11.09
N SER A 525 -2.69 -10.77 -10.19
CA SER A 525 -2.22 -10.41 -8.86
C SER A 525 -0.90 -9.65 -8.92
N ALA A 526 0.06 -10.13 -9.71
CA ALA A 526 1.36 -9.48 -9.89
C ALA A 526 1.22 -8.07 -10.48
N LEU A 527 0.31 -7.86 -11.43
CA LEU A 527 0.03 -6.53 -12.00
C LEU A 527 -0.52 -5.55 -10.95
N ARG A 528 -1.44 -6.00 -10.08
CA ARG A 528 -1.98 -5.16 -9.00
C ARG A 528 -0.96 -4.87 -7.91
N GLU A 529 -0.12 -5.85 -7.57
CA GLU A 529 0.99 -5.67 -6.64
C GLU A 529 2.01 -4.67 -7.20
N LEU A 530 2.31 -4.74 -8.50
CA LEU A 530 3.13 -3.76 -9.21
C LEU A 530 2.50 -2.36 -9.15
N GLU A 531 1.22 -2.22 -9.48
CA GLU A 531 0.52 -0.93 -9.43
C GLU A 531 0.60 -0.32 -8.01
N THR A 532 0.31 -1.11 -6.98
CA THR A 532 0.38 -0.68 -5.58
C THR A 532 1.81 -0.27 -5.20
N ARG A 533 2.81 -1.01 -5.66
CA ARG A 533 4.23 -0.70 -5.44
C ARG A 533 4.63 0.60 -6.14
N LEU A 534 4.22 0.78 -7.39
CA LEU A 534 4.50 2.01 -8.16
C LEU A 534 3.93 3.23 -7.45
N TRP A 535 2.72 3.14 -6.91
CA TRP A 535 2.11 4.24 -6.16
C TRP A 535 2.94 4.57 -4.93
N ALA A 536 3.30 3.57 -4.12
CA ALA A 536 4.06 3.79 -2.90
C ALA A 536 5.50 4.30 -3.17
N GLU A 537 6.21 3.75 -4.17
CA GLU A 537 7.55 4.23 -4.54
C GLU A 537 7.56 5.66 -5.09
N ASN A 538 6.41 6.16 -5.56
CA ASN A 538 6.22 7.53 -6.03
C ASN A 538 5.47 8.39 -5.00
N ASN A 539 5.56 8.09 -3.70
CA ASN A 539 5.01 8.89 -2.59
C ASN A 539 3.49 9.10 -2.66
N MET A 540 2.75 8.17 -3.26
CA MET A 540 1.29 8.26 -3.40
C MET A 540 0.60 7.49 -2.26
N TYR A 541 -0.21 8.17 -1.45
CA TYR A 541 -0.95 7.53 -0.36
C TYR A 541 -2.43 7.31 -0.76
N PRO A 542 -2.90 6.08 -1.02
CA PRO A 542 -4.30 5.80 -1.34
C PRO A 542 -5.26 5.83 -0.13
N VAL A 543 -6.46 6.40 -0.30
CA VAL A 543 -7.55 6.45 0.70
C VAL A 543 -8.14 5.07 0.99
N SER A 544 -8.14 4.16 0.01
CA SER A 544 -8.60 2.77 0.20
C SER A 544 -7.81 2.01 1.26
N GLU A 545 -6.61 2.49 1.55
CA GLU A 545 -5.69 1.86 2.48
C GLU A 545 -5.58 2.58 3.83
N LEU A 546 -6.27 3.71 3.97
CA LEU A 546 -6.58 4.20 5.30
C LEU A 546 -7.38 3.11 6.03
N ARG A 547 -7.12 2.92 7.31
CA ARG A 547 -7.86 2.00 8.17
C ARG A 547 -8.03 2.63 9.54
N VAL A 548 -8.72 1.94 10.44
CA VAL A 548 -8.74 2.27 11.87
C VAL A 548 -8.25 1.02 12.61
N GLY A 549 -7.09 1.15 13.24
CA GLY A 549 -6.34 0.10 13.95
C GLY A 549 -7.01 -0.38 15.23
N ALA A 550 -6.49 -1.46 15.80
CA ALA A 550 -7.21 -2.28 16.79
C ALA A 550 -6.86 -1.98 18.26
N THR A 551 -5.67 -1.43 18.56
CA THR A 551 -5.07 -1.61 19.89
C THR A 551 -5.22 -0.46 20.91
N VAL A 552 -5.17 0.83 20.54
CA VAL A 552 -5.37 1.97 21.47
C VAL A 552 -5.84 3.20 20.68
N LYS A 553 -6.72 4.01 21.29
CA LYS A 553 -7.49 5.00 20.55
C LYS A 553 -7.80 6.26 21.38
N SER A 554 -7.18 7.39 21.05
CA SER A 554 -7.65 8.71 21.48
C SER A 554 -7.83 9.63 20.27
N LEU A 555 -9.02 10.21 20.11
CA LEU A 555 -9.22 11.30 19.18
C LEU A 555 -9.00 12.63 19.88
N PRO A 556 -8.43 13.64 19.19
CA PRO A 556 -8.47 14.99 19.70
C PRO A 556 -9.92 15.40 19.93
N SER A 557 -10.20 16.22 20.95
CA SER A 557 -11.52 16.84 21.15
C SER A 557 -11.65 18.16 20.42
N SER A 558 -10.54 18.69 19.90
CA SER A 558 -10.49 19.92 19.12
C SER A 558 -9.41 19.86 18.05
N LEU A 559 -9.71 20.37 16.88
CA LEU A 559 -8.79 20.46 15.74
C LEU A 559 -9.26 21.60 14.83
N GLY A 560 -8.34 22.40 14.28
CA GLY A 560 -8.67 23.43 13.29
C GLY A 560 -9.68 24.48 13.78
N GLY A 561 -9.70 24.76 15.08
CA GLY A 561 -10.72 25.60 15.73
C GLY A 561 -12.11 24.96 15.91
N MET A 562 -12.35 23.76 15.38
CA MET A 562 -13.57 22.98 15.67
C MET A 562 -13.39 22.18 16.96
N THR A 563 -14.45 22.04 17.75
CA THR A 563 -14.49 21.19 18.93
C THR A 563 -15.58 20.14 18.75
N PHE A 564 -15.24 18.87 18.96
CA PHE A 564 -16.18 17.76 18.86
C PHE A 564 -16.35 17.09 20.22
N ASN A 565 -17.60 17.01 20.69
CA ASN A 565 -17.94 16.38 21.96
C ASN A 565 -18.34 14.91 21.76
N PHE A 566 -17.38 13.99 21.93
CA PHE A 566 -17.65 12.55 21.87
C PHE A 566 -18.60 12.04 22.97
N GLN A 567 -18.86 12.85 24.00
CA GLN A 567 -19.80 12.54 25.09
C GLN A 567 -21.22 13.07 24.82
N ASP A 568 -21.48 13.61 23.62
CA ASP A 568 -22.83 14.04 23.23
C ASP A 568 -23.78 12.84 23.21
N LYS A 569 -24.86 12.90 24.01
CA LYS A 569 -25.89 11.87 24.14
C LYS A 569 -26.50 11.47 22.80
N GLU A 570 -26.55 12.38 21.83
CA GLU A 570 -27.14 12.09 20.53
C GLU A 570 -26.32 11.12 19.68
N LEU A 571 -25.04 10.92 19.99
CA LEU A 571 -24.17 9.91 19.36
C LEU A 571 -24.37 8.50 19.91
N TRP A 572 -25.18 8.35 20.97
CA TRP A 572 -25.36 7.10 21.69
C TRP A 572 -26.82 6.62 21.63
N LYS A 573 -27.01 5.31 21.50
CA LYS A 573 -28.31 4.66 21.56
C LYS A 573 -28.93 4.92 22.93
N ASP A 574 -30.20 5.35 22.93
CA ASP A 574 -30.96 5.73 24.12
C ASP A 574 -30.28 6.75 25.06
N GLY A 575 -29.29 7.50 24.56
CA GLY A 575 -28.50 8.45 25.34
C GLY A 575 -27.55 7.81 26.37
N GLN A 576 -27.24 6.51 26.24
CA GLN A 576 -26.33 5.78 27.13
C GLN A 576 -24.86 6.06 26.80
N VAL A 577 -24.40 7.25 27.16
CA VAL A 577 -23.03 7.73 26.92
C VAL A 577 -21.99 6.84 27.62
N GLY A 578 -20.96 6.43 26.88
CA GLY A 578 -19.81 5.69 27.43
C GLY A 578 -20.06 4.21 27.69
N VAL A 579 -21.24 3.68 27.31
CA VAL A 579 -21.57 2.27 27.49
C VAL A 579 -21.21 1.49 26.23
N VAL A 580 -20.34 0.48 26.38
CA VAL A 580 -19.94 -0.43 25.30
C VAL A 580 -21.18 -1.05 24.65
N GLY A 581 -21.28 -0.92 23.33
CA GLY A 581 -22.40 -1.45 22.52
C GLY A 581 -23.39 -0.38 22.06
N ASN A 582 -23.32 0.84 22.60
CA ASN A 582 -24.30 1.90 22.35
C ASN A 582 -23.82 3.04 21.44
N LEU A 583 -22.59 3.06 20.94
CA LEU A 583 -22.18 4.10 19.99
C LEU A 583 -22.88 3.88 18.65
N LYS A 584 -23.50 4.92 18.08
CA LYS A 584 -24.25 4.85 16.82
C LYS A 584 -23.32 4.64 15.61
N SER A 585 -23.74 3.81 14.66
CA SER A 585 -23.12 3.74 13.33
C SER A 585 -23.52 4.94 12.47
N TRP A 586 -22.85 5.13 11.33
CA TRP A 586 -23.04 6.28 10.44
C TRP A 586 -24.49 6.45 10.00
N ASN A 587 -25.15 5.35 9.63
CA ASN A 587 -26.54 5.35 9.18
C ASN A 587 -27.57 5.61 10.30
N GLU A 588 -27.14 5.55 11.57
CA GLU A 588 -27.97 5.88 12.74
C GLU A 588 -27.86 7.37 13.14
N LEU A 589 -26.96 8.13 12.49
CA LEU A 589 -26.78 9.56 12.68
C LEU A 589 -27.71 10.39 11.78
N THR A 590 -28.00 11.62 12.20
CA THR A 590 -28.67 12.61 11.34
C THR A 590 -27.73 13.15 10.27
N GLU A 591 -28.27 13.67 9.16
CA GLU A 591 -27.46 14.27 8.08
C GLU A 591 -26.51 15.37 8.59
N LYS A 592 -26.97 16.22 9.54
CA LYS A 592 -26.12 17.26 10.13
C LYS A 592 -24.97 16.68 10.95
N GLN A 593 -25.23 15.61 11.70
CA GLN A 593 -24.20 14.91 12.47
C GLN A 593 -23.18 14.25 11.54
N GLN A 594 -23.64 13.60 10.46
CA GLN A 594 -22.78 13.00 9.44
C GLN A 594 -21.86 14.07 8.81
N ASP A 595 -22.42 15.23 8.46
CA ASP A 595 -21.68 16.33 7.86
C ASP A 595 -20.57 16.86 8.81
N ASP A 596 -20.92 17.20 10.06
CA ASP A 596 -19.98 17.73 11.07
C ASP A 596 -18.91 16.71 11.46
N LEU A 597 -19.35 15.50 11.79
CA LEU A 597 -18.47 14.41 12.21
C LEU A 597 -17.54 14.01 11.09
N GLY A 598 -18.06 13.92 9.86
CA GLY A 598 -17.23 13.62 8.72
C GLY A 598 -16.13 14.66 8.56
N LEU A 599 -16.41 15.95 8.81
CA LEU A 599 -15.46 17.02 8.47
C LEU A 599 -14.34 17.00 9.50
N TYR A 600 -14.74 16.77 10.76
CA TYR A 600 -13.83 16.55 11.86
C TYR A 600 -12.91 15.35 11.63
N ILE A 601 -13.47 14.20 11.27
CA ILE A 601 -12.71 12.98 10.98
C ILE A 601 -11.75 13.24 9.82
N THR A 602 -12.23 13.79 8.70
CA THR A 602 -11.39 14.17 7.55
C THR A 602 -10.23 15.09 7.95
N GLY A 603 -10.46 16.06 8.84
CA GLY A 603 -9.40 16.91 9.39
C GLY A 603 -8.31 16.15 10.14
N VAL A 604 -8.68 15.12 10.92
CA VAL A 604 -7.71 14.27 11.63
C VAL A 604 -6.83 13.50 10.64
N PHE A 605 -7.43 12.94 9.59
CA PHE A 605 -6.68 12.25 8.53
C PHE A 605 -5.79 13.19 7.75
N TYR A 606 -6.31 14.35 7.35
CA TYR A 606 -5.56 15.40 6.69
C TYR A 606 -4.30 15.76 7.50
N ALA A 607 -4.43 15.96 8.82
CA ALA A 607 -3.30 16.31 9.67
C ALA A 607 -2.22 15.22 9.69
N LYS A 608 -2.63 13.95 9.78
CA LYS A 608 -1.71 12.79 9.73
C LYS A 608 -0.98 12.72 8.38
N THR A 609 -1.75 12.75 7.29
CA THR A 609 -1.22 12.66 5.93
C THR A 609 -0.26 13.81 5.64
N LEU A 610 -0.58 15.04 6.07
CA LEU A 610 0.32 16.18 5.93
C LEU A 610 1.71 15.94 6.55
N VAL A 611 1.80 15.34 7.74
CA VAL A 611 3.12 15.06 8.36
C VAL A 611 3.88 13.96 7.62
N HIS A 612 3.17 12.94 7.12
CA HIS A 612 3.75 11.90 6.27
C HIS A 612 4.34 12.50 4.99
N GLU A 613 3.58 13.32 4.27
CA GLU A 613 4.04 13.97 3.04
C GLU A 613 5.20 14.95 3.30
N LEU A 614 5.18 15.67 4.42
CA LEU A 614 6.30 16.50 4.83
C LEU A 614 7.56 15.67 5.15
N GLY A 615 7.39 14.46 5.67
CA GLY A 615 8.49 13.50 5.86
C GLY A 615 9.20 13.18 4.54
N HIS A 616 8.45 12.90 3.48
CA HIS A 616 9.01 12.73 2.13
C HIS A 616 9.73 13.99 1.64
N ASN A 617 9.14 15.16 1.85
CA ASN A 617 9.78 16.44 1.48
C ASN A 617 11.07 16.71 2.25
N PHE A 618 11.25 16.15 3.45
CA PHE A 618 12.52 16.23 4.18
C PHE A 618 13.55 15.18 3.76
N GLY A 619 13.17 14.30 2.83
CA GLY A 619 14.00 13.26 2.24
C GLY A 619 13.71 11.86 2.75
N LEU A 620 12.74 11.64 3.64
CA LEU A 620 12.49 10.32 4.23
C LEU A 620 11.77 9.37 3.26
N ARG A 621 12.22 8.10 3.24
CA ARG A 621 11.48 6.99 2.65
C ARG A 621 10.46 6.40 3.63
N HIS A 622 9.56 5.56 3.12
CA HIS A 622 8.70 4.75 3.96
C HIS A 622 9.48 3.88 4.94
N ASN A 623 8.90 3.64 6.12
CA ASN A 623 9.33 2.62 7.07
C ASN A 623 8.15 1.73 7.49
N PHE A 624 7.94 0.61 6.80
CA PHE A 624 6.84 -0.32 7.07
C PHE A 624 7.11 -1.28 8.24
N LYS A 625 8.15 -1.04 9.06
CA LYS A 625 8.35 -1.74 10.34
C LYS A 625 7.95 -0.89 11.54
N GLY A 626 7.39 0.30 11.32
CA GLY A 626 6.99 1.22 12.36
C GLY A 626 6.12 0.56 13.44
N SER A 627 5.12 -0.24 13.06
CA SER A 627 4.23 -0.99 13.97
C SER A 627 4.82 -2.26 14.60
N ASN A 628 6.02 -2.69 14.16
CA ASN A 628 6.75 -3.85 14.66
C ASN A 628 7.84 -3.43 15.67
N ASP A 629 8.15 -2.14 15.75
CA ASP A 629 9.28 -1.57 16.50
C ASP A 629 8.89 -1.07 17.91
N SER A 630 8.15 -1.89 18.66
CA SER A 630 7.58 -1.48 19.95
C SER A 630 8.59 -1.11 21.04
N SER A 631 9.84 -1.57 20.94
CA SER A 631 10.94 -1.11 21.78
C SER A 631 11.27 0.37 21.60
N ASN A 632 10.85 0.96 20.47
CA ASN A 632 11.12 2.34 20.09
C ASN A 632 9.85 3.20 19.95
N TYR A 633 8.73 2.78 20.54
CA TYR A 633 7.56 3.66 20.67
C TYR A 633 7.84 4.79 21.66
N PHE A 634 7.04 5.85 21.59
CA PHE A 634 7.10 6.91 22.60
C PHE A 634 6.85 6.33 23.99
N LYS A 635 7.59 6.83 24.98
CA LYS A 635 7.31 6.53 26.39
C LYS A 635 6.18 7.43 26.87
N GLN A 636 5.43 6.97 27.88
CA GLN A 636 4.36 7.76 28.48
C GLN A 636 4.84 9.15 28.97
N THR A 637 6.09 9.24 29.41
CA THR A 637 6.74 10.49 29.87
C THR A 637 7.02 11.49 28.75
N GLU A 638 7.09 11.04 27.49
CA GLU A 638 7.44 11.87 26.33
C GLU A 638 6.19 12.48 25.67
N LEU A 639 5.00 11.98 26.00
CA LEU A 639 3.75 12.34 25.33
C LEU A 639 3.42 13.84 25.43
N ALA A 640 3.61 14.44 26.61
CA ALA A 640 3.29 15.85 26.84
C ALA A 640 4.14 16.79 25.96
N GLU A 641 5.41 16.46 25.73
CA GLU A 641 6.32 17.24 24.87
C GLU A 641 5.87 17.27 23.41
N HIS A 642 5.11 16.25 23.00
CA HIS A 642 4.64 16.05 21.63
C HIS A 642 3.14 16.36 21.47
N GLY A 643 2.48 16.84 22.52
CA GLY A 643 1.03 17.11 22.52
C GLY A 643 0.18 15.84 22.38
N LEU A 644 0.70 14.70 22.86
CA LEU A 644 0.07 13.38 22.77
C LEU A 644 -0.62 13.01 24.08
N ARG A 645 -1.65 12.18 23.98
CA ARG A 645 -2.40 11.66 25.15
C ARG A 645 -2.17 10.17 25.40
N THR A 646 -1.91 9.43 24.34
CA THR A 646 -1.67 7.98 24.36
C THR A 646 -0.38 7.66 23.61
N VAL A 647 0.33 6.62 24.04
CA VAL A 647 1.49 6.09 23.32
C VAL A 647 1.04 5.58 21.95
N PRO A 648 1.50 6.18 20.84
CA PRO A 648 1.22 5.67 19.52
C PRO A 648 1.82 4.27 19.34
N GLY A 649 1.05 3.34 18.75
CA GLY A 649 1.51 1.99 18.44
C GLY A 649 2.44 1.89 17.24
N TYR A 650 3.38 2.83 17.08
CA TYR A 650 4.36 2.84 15.98
C TYR A 650 5.57 3.73 16.28
N SER A 651 6.73 3.44 15.67
CA SER A 651 7.94 4.26 15.78
C SER A 651 8.13 5.26 14.64
N SER A 652 7.43 5.11 13.51
CA SER A 652 7.55 5.94 12.31
C SER A 652 6.19 6.33 11.70
N ILE A 653 5.97 7.63 11.44
CA ILE A 653 4.81 8.13 10.67
C ILE A 653 4.92 7.79 9.19
N MET A 654 6.12 7.45 8.73
CA MET A 654 6.40 6.95 7.37
C MET A 654 5.96 5.49 7.18
N ASP A 655 5.35 4.89 8.21
CA ASP A 655 4.58 3.65 8.09
C ASP A 655 3.16 3.96 7.59
N TYR A 656 2.58 3.05 6.82
CA TYR A 656 1.17 3.11 6.45
C TYR A 656 0.28 2.57 7.57
N ASN A 657 0.43 3.16 8.76
CA ASN A 657 -0.19 2.65 9.96
C ASN A 657 -1.73 2.73 9.88
N PRO A 658 -2.46 1.62 10.12
CA PRO A 658 -3.91 1.62 10.16
C PRO A 658 -4.53 2.32 11.39
N SER A 659 -3.82 2.60 12.48
CA SER A 659 -4.39 3.21 13.69
C SER A 659 -4.52 4.74 13.62
N VAL A 660 -5.69 5.19 13.17
CA VAL A 660 -6.10 6.61 13.09
C VAL A 660 -6.24 7.30 14.44
N MET A 661 -6.41 6.51 15.51
CA MET A 661 -6.53 7.04 16.86
C MET A 661 -5.26 6.84 17.70
N ASN A 662 -4.20 6.33 17.08
CA ASN A 662 -2.81 6.42 17.55
C ASN A 662 -2.00 7.43 16.74
N ALA A 663 -2.45 7.80 15.53
CA ALA A 663 -1.72 8.72 14.67
C ALA A 663 -1.96 10.17 15.07
N LEU A 664 -1.01 10.72 15.81
CA LEU A 664 -0.95 12.15 16.06
C LEU A 664 -0.07 12.77 14.98
N PRO A 665 -0.39 13.97 14.49
CA PRO A 665 0.32 14.61 13.39
C PRO A 665 1.69 15.12 13.85
N VAL A 666 2.61 14.19 14.14
CA VAL A 666 3.99 14.40 14.59
C VAL A 666 4.90 13.30 14.06
N PHE A 667 6.20 13.57 14.00
CA PHE A 667 7.22 12.58 13.68
C PHE A 667 7.45 11.61 14.85
N GLY A 668 7.53 10.31 14.57
CA GLY A 668 7.81 9.26 15.56
C GLY A 668 9.30 9.16 15.90
N PRO A 669 9.67 8.37 16.93
CA PRO A 669 11.06 8.25 17.38
C PRO A 669 12.05 7.82 16.29
N TYR A 670 11.65 6.92 15.38
CA TYR A 670 12.47 6.53 14.23
C TYR A 670 12.68 7.69 13.27
N ASP A 671 11.61 8.39 12.90
CA ASP A 671 11.67 9.52 11.96
C ASP A 671 12.62 10.62 12.49
N LEU A 672 12.54 10.90 13.79
CA LEU A 672 13.43 11.87 14.44
C LEU A 672 14.89 11.40 14.44
N ALA A 673 15.14 10.10 14.63
CA ALA A 673 16.48 9.54 14.55
C ALA A 673 17.03 9.60 13.11
N ALA A 674 16.21 9.26 12.11
CA ALA A 674 16.55 9.36 10.69
C ALA A 674 16.83 10.82 10.29
N LEU A 675 15.94 11.77 10.63
CA LEU A 675 16.16 13.19 10.38
C LEU A 675 17.42 13.72 11.07
N ARG A 676 17.75 13.24 12.29
CA ARG A 676 19.00 13.61 12.95
C ARG A 676 20.23 13.06 12.21
N PHE A 677 20.18 11.81 11.74
CA PHE A 677 21.23 11.25 10.90
C PHE A 677 21.38 12.05 9.60
N GLY A 678 20.26 12.39 8.95
CA GLY A 678 20.23 13.15 7.71
C GLY A 678 20.74 14.58 7.86
N TYR A 679 20.34 15.32 8.89
CA TYR A 679 20.59 16.77 9.00
C TYR A 679 21.71 17.16 9.97
N LYS A 680 21.84 16.48 11.11
CA LYS A 680 22.95 16.70 12.07
C LYS A 680 24.14 15.77 11.87
N ARG A 681 24.01 14.75 11.01
CA ARG A 681 25.02 13.69 10.85
C ARG A 681 25.38 13.03 12.18
N GLN A 682 24.37 12.80 13.03
CA GLN A 682 24.51 12.22 14.36
C GLN A 682 23.61 11.00 14.54
N VAL A 683 24.08 10.02 15.32
CA VAL A 683 23.28 8.84 15.71
C VAL A 683 23.24 8.67 17.21
N GLU A 684 22.09 8.19 17.71
CA GLU A 684 21.88 7.91 19.13
C GLU A 684 22.63 6.65 19.55
N ALA A 685 23.40 6.75 20.63
CA ALA A 685 24.08 5.62 21.26
C ALA A 685 23.99 5.73 22.78
N THR A 686 24.38 4.68 23.48
CA THR A 686 24.44 4.66 24.94
C THR A 686 25.87 4.45 25.42
N LYS A 687 26.23 5.11 26.52
CA LYS A 687 27.54 4.96 27.17
C LYS A 687 27.37 4.58 28.63
N THR A 688 28.01 3.49 29.04
CA THR A 688 28.05 3.09 30.45
C THR A 688 29.09 3.92 31.20
N VAL A 689 28.65 4.62 32.25
CA VAL A 689 29.50 5.43 33.12
C VAL A 689 29.53 4.81 34.51
N VAL A 690 30.74 4.53 35.01
CA VAL A 690 30.95 4.10 36.40
C VAL A 690 30.95 5.35 37.29
N ASN A 691 29.97 5.45 38.16
CA ASN A 691 29.82 6.53 39.12
C ASN A 691 30.87 6.42 40.24
N PRO A 692 31.16 7.52 40.97
CA PRO A 692 32.12 7.53 42.07
C PRO A 692 31.81 6.55 43.21
N ASP A 693 30.56 6.11 43.34
CA ASP A 693 30.09 5.10 44.30
C ASP A 693 30.18 3.65 43.77
N ASN A 694 30.87 3.44 42.64
CA ASN A 694 31.03 2.16 41.95
C ASN A 694 29.73 1.59 41.36
N THR A 695 28.65 2.38 41.27
CA THR A 695 27.44 2.03 40.51
C THR A 695 27.62 2.34 39.02
N GLN A 696 26.90 1.64 38.14
CA GLN A 696 26.91 1.92 36.70
C GLN A 696 25.64 2.69 36.33
N SER A 697 25.77 3.75 35.56
CA SER A 697 24.67 4.45 34.91
C SER A 697 24.84 4.40 33.40
N VAL A 698 23.74 4.30 32.66
CA VAL A 698 23.75 4.32 31.19
C VAL A 698 23.26 5.69 30.73
N ASN A 699 24.14 6.44 30.08
CA ASN A 699 23.85 7.78 29.57
C ASN A 699 23.63 7.73 28.05
N GLN A 700 22.65 8.46 27.55
CA GLN A 700 22.47 8.67 26.11
C GLN A 700 23.56 9.62 25.59
N VAL A 701 24.20 9.25 24.49
CA VAL A 701 25.22 10.04 23.78
C VAL A 701 24.89 10.10 22.29
N PHE A 702 25.48 11.06 21.58
CA PHE A 702 25.33 11.20 20.12
C PHE A 702 26.69 11.05 19.45
N LEU A 703 26.84 10.05 18.58
CA LEU A 703 28.05 9.81 17.81
C LEU A 703 27.99 10.61 16.49
N ASN A 704 29.12 11.15 16.04
CA ASN A 704 29.21 11.99 14.85
C ASN A 704 29.56 11.16 13.60
N ALA A 705 28.56 10.82 12.79
CA ALA A 705 28.74 10.14 11.50
C ALA A 705 29.45 11.04 10.47
N GLY A 706 29.25 12.37 10.58
CA GLY A 706 29.77 13.34 9.62
C GLY A 706 31.30 13.42 9.57
N MET A 707 32.01 12.80 10.52
CA MET A 707 33.47 12.73 10.50
C MET A 707 34.04 11.94 9.31
N PHE A 708 33.22 11.13 8.64
CA PHE A 708 33.61 10.34 7.47
C PHE A 708 33.20 10.99 6.14
N ASP A 709 32.30 11.99 6.15
CA ASP A 709 31.64 12.49 4.92
C ASP A 709 32.64 13.06 3.90
N THR A 710 33.66 13.83 4.35
CA THR A 710 34.69 14.38 3.44
C THR A 710 35.55 13.29 2.81
N GLN A 711 36.01 12.33 3.62
CA GLN A 711 36.83 11.23 3.14
C GLN A 711 36.07 10.41 2.08
N LEU A 712 34.83 10.03 2.39
CA LEU A 712 34.00 9.23 1.47
C LEU A 712 33.75 9.97 0.15
N ARG A 713 33.46 11.27 0.22
CA ARG A 713 33.27 12.12 -0.97
C ARG A 713 34.52 12.17 -1.85
N ASP A 714 35.70 12.39 -1.25
CA ASP A 714 36.95 12.48 -2.00
C ASP A 714 37.34 11.13 -2.63
N GLU A 715 37.04 10.02 -1.95
CA GLU A 715 37.27 8.66 -2.45
C GLU A 715 36.37 8.32 -3.65
N VAL A 716 35.06 8.61 -3.58
CA VAL A 716 34.12 8.25 -4.68
C VAL A 716 34.22 9.19 -5.89
N LEU A 717 34.66 10.44 -5.71
CA LEU A 717 34.83 11.39 -6.82
C LEU A 717 36.16 11.19 -7.58
N ASN A 718 37.12 10.44 -7.00
CA ASN A 718 38.42 10.21 -7.61
C ASN A 718 38.54 8.79 -8.19
N PRO A 719 38.44 8.62 -9.51
CA PRO A 719 38.44 7.29 -10.13
C PRO A 719 39.80 6.57 -10.03
N PHE A 720 40.86 7.25 -9.57
CA PHE A 720 42.21 6.70 -9.43
C PHE A 720 42.57 6.29 -8.00
N VAL A 721 41.63 6.41 -7.06
CA VAL A 721 41.82 6.01 -5.66
C VAL A 721 41.13 4.68 -5.41
N ALA A 722 41.80 3.75 -4.73
CA ALA A 722 41.17 2.52 -4.29
C ALA A 722 40.20 2.86 -3.13
N PRO A 723 38.91 2.52 -3.21
CA PRO A 723 37.93 2.86 -2.19
C PRO A 723 38.24 2.16 -0.86
N SER A 724 38.04 2.85 0.26
CA SER A 724 38.16 2.26 1.59
C SER A 724 37.01 1.28 1.86
N GLN A 725 37.17 0.43 2.90
CA GLN A 725 36.08 -0.46 3.34
C GLN A 725 34.81 0.32 3.75
N ASN A 726 34.96 1.58 4.18
CA ASN A 726 33.83 2.42 4.56
C ASN A 726 32.94 2.79 3.37
N VAL A 727 33.46 2.82 2.14
CA VAL A 727 32.67 3.05 0.93
C VAL A 727 31.68 1.89 0.70
N ALA A 728 32.06 0.66 1.07
CA ALA A 728 31.15 -0.49 1.03
C ALA A 728 30.21 -0.54 2.25
N ASN A 729 30.76 -0.29 3.44
CA ASN A 729 30.08 -0.56 4.72
C ASN A 729 29.22 0.60 5.26
N GLY A 730 29.40 1.83 4.76
CA GLY A 730 28.69 3.01 5.25
C GLY A 730 29.27 3.62 6.52
N THR A 731 28.73 4.78 6.90
CA THR A 731 29.15 5.52 8.09
C THR A 731 28.71 4.86 9.40
N ILE A 732 27.59 4.15 9.41
CA ILE A 732 27.10 3.50 10.64
C ILE A 732 28.00 2.36 11.07
N GLN A 733 28.39 1.47 10.15
CA GLN A 733 29.29 0.37 10.47
C GLN A 733 30.66 0.88 10.93
N ALA A 734 31.19 1.92 10.26
CA ALA A 734 32.42 2.58 10.66
C ALA A 734 32.34 3.21 12.07
N LEU A 735 31.17 3.69 12.50
CA LEU A 735 30.95 4.15 13.87
C LEU A 735 30.95 3.00 14.87
N VAL A 736 30.29 1.87 14.56
CA VAL A 736 30.26 0.68 15.43
C VAL A 736 31.68 0.15 15.67
N GLU A 737 32.50 0.08 14.62
CA GLU A 737 33.89 -0.38 14.72
C GLU A 737 34.78 0.59 15.52
N LYS A 738 34.49 1.88 15.47
CA LYS A 738 35.27 2.92 16.14
C LYS A 738 34.88 3.14 17.60
N PHE A 739 33.62 2.90 17.95
CA PHE A 739 33.02 3.14 19.27
C PHE A 739 32.34 1.87 19.78
N ASP A 740 33.10 0.78 19.88
CA ASP A 740 32.64 -0.53 20.34
C ASP A 740 32.06 -0.52 21.77
N ASP A 741 32.52 0.42 22.61
CA ASP A 741 32.04 0.66 23.98
C ASP A 741 30.72 1.44 24.06
N GLN A 742 30.19 1.93 22.93
CA GLN A 742 29.02 2.80 22.85
C GLN A 742 27.99 2.25 21.84
N PRO A 743 27.19 1.24 22.22
CA PRO A 743 26.25 0.63 21.31
C PRO A 743 25.22 1.65 20.79
N ILE A 744 25.06 1.66 19.47
CA ILE A 744 24.09 2.49 18.75
C ILE A 744 22.68 1.94 19.00
N ARG A 745 21.71 2.83 19.19
CA ARG A 745 20.29 2.48 19.32
C ARG A 745 19.82 1.78 18.04
N GLN A 746 19.25 0.59 18.17
CA GLN A 746 18.72 -0.17 17.04
C GLN A 746 17.26 0.20 16.79
N PHE A 747 16.90 0.32 15.51
CA PHE A 747 15.53 0.54 15.05
C PHE A 747 15.20 -0.48 13.98
N LYS A 748 13.98 -1.02 14.01
CA LYS A 748 13.50 -1.81 12.88
C LYS A 748 13.16 -0.88 11.71
N TYR A 749 13.59 -1.25 10.52
CA TYR A 749 13.43 -0.44 9.33
C TYR A 749 13.15 -1.29 8.10
N CYS A 750 12.26 -0.86 7.20
CA CYS A 750 12.16 -1.40 5.84
C CYS A 750 11.44 -0.45 4.87
N THR A 751 11.80 -0.49 3.59
CA THR A 751 11.25 0.38 2.52
C THR A 751 10.32 -0.34 1.55
N ASP A 752 9.78 0.40 0.59
CA ASP A 752 8.96 -0.08 -0.53
C ASP A 752 9.51 -1.29 -1.29
N GLY A 753 10.83 -1.37 -1.48
CA GLY A 753 11.47 -2.49 -2.17
C GLY A 753 11.60 -3.75 -1.32
N HIS A 754 11.30 -3.68 -0.01
CA HIS A 754 11.29 -4.83 0.89
C HIS A 754 9.88 -5.39 1.14
N VAL A 755 8.85 -4.62 0.78
CA VAL A 755 7.45 -5.02 0.90
C VAL A 755 7.19 -6.24 0.01
N SER A 756 6.29 -7.13 0.42
CA SER A 756 5.93 -8.39 -0.26
C SER A 756 7.02 -9.47 -0.23
N SER A 757 8.28 -9.08 -0.08
CA SER A 757 9.41 -9.98 0.16
C SER A 757 9.49 -10.48 1.61
N ASN A 758 8.92 -9.73 2.56
CA ASN A 758 9.01 -10.02 3.99
C ASN A 758 7.63 -9.94 4.66
N SER A 759 7.36 -10.87 5.58
CA SER A 759 6.06 -11.02 6.22
C SER A 759 5.77 -10.06 7.38
N ASP A 760 6.79 -9.32 7.84
CA ASP A 760 6.75 -8.39 8.96
C ASP A 760 7.10 -6.94 8.55
N CYS A 761 7.05 -6.71 7.24
CA CYS A 761 7.29 -5.45 6.54
C CYS A 761 6.25 -5.34 5.42
N ASN A 762 4.96 -5.31 5.78
CA ASN A 762 3.90 -5.13 4.80
C ASN A 762 3.21 -3.80 5.01
N ARG A 763 2.82 -3.19 3.89
CA ARG A 763 1.94 -2.03 3.91
C ARG A 763 0.66 -2.39 4.69
N PHE A 764 0.22 -1.48 5.56
CA PHE A 764 -1.06 -1.55 6.26
C PHE A 764 -1.21 -2.74 7.23
N ASP A 765 -0.12 -3.35 7.70
CA ASP A 765 -0.18 -4.28 8.83
C ASP A 765 -0.06 -3.55 10.19
N GLU A 766 -0.40 -4.25 11.27
CA GLU A 766 -0.29 -3.75 12.64
C GLU A 766 0.03 -4.94 13.53
N GLY A 767 1.03 -4.80 14.40
CA GLY A 767 1.40 -5.82 15.38
C GLY A 767 2.90 -5.86 15.64
N ARG A 768 3.28 -6.14 16.88
CA ARG A 768 4.68 -6.12 17.34
C ARG A 768 5.51 -7.32 16.90
N ASN A 769 4.85 -8.33 16.34
CA ASN A 769 5.38 -9.62 15.96
C ASN A 769 4.44 -10.29 14.94
N LEU A 770 4.87 -11.40 14.33
CA LEU A 770 4.12 -12.11 13.30
C LEU A 770 2.73 -12.62 13.75
N ASP A 771 2.55 -12.95 15.04
CA ASP A 771 1.29 -13.44 15.60
C ASP A 771 0.24 -12.32 15.69
N GLU A 772 0.65 -11.16 16.20
CA GLU A 772 -0.20 -9.96 16.25
C GLU A 772 -0.56 -9.46 14.85
N ILE A 773 0.41 -9.44 13.92
CA ILE A 773 0.16 -9.09 12.52
C ILE A 773 -0.90 -10.01 11.90
N MET A 774 -0.78 -11.32 12.12
CA MET A 774 -1.77 -12.27 11.62
C MET A 774 -3.14 -12.08 12.30
N THR A 775 -3.15 -11.80 13.60
CA THR A 775 -4.38 -11.50 14.36
C THR A 775 -5.09 -10.27 13.79
N PHE A 776 -4.35 -9.20 13.51
CA PHE A 776 -4.88 -8.00 12.88
C PHE A 776 -5.45 -8.28 11.46
N LYS A 777 -4.76 -9.10 10.66
CA LYS A 777 -5.24 -9.51 9.33
C LYS A 777 -6.56 -10.29 9.40
N ILE A 778 -6.70 -11.22 10.37
CA ILE A 778 -7.92 -12.00 10.59
C ILE A 778 -9.06 -11.09 11.09
N GLU A 779 -8.75 -10.22 12.05
CA GLU A 779 -9.70 -9.24 12.57
C GLU A 779 -10.26 -8.37 11.44
N SER A 780 -9.37 -7.80 10.64
CA SER A 780 -9.73 -6.96 9.50
C SER A 780 -10.68 -7.68 8.53
N TYR A 781 -10.46 -8.96 8.28
CA TYR A 781 -11.35 -9.78 7.44
C TYR A 781 -12.77 -9.86 8.02
N ASP A 782 -12.89 -10.15 9.32
CA ASP A 782 -14.20 -10.35 9.96
C ASP A 782 -15.00 -9.05 10.04
N ASP A 783 -14.30 -7.94 10.29
CA ASP A 783 -14.93 -6.65 10.55
C ASP A 783 -15.52 -6.00 9.30
N ILE A 784 -14.85 -6.15 8.15
CA ILE A 784 -15.31 -5.59 6.88
C ILE A 784 -16.13 -6.59 6.06
N TYR A 785 -16.34 -7.81 6.56
CA TYR A 785 -17.03 -8.88 5.82
C TYR A 785 -18.38 -8.41 5.28
N TYR A 786 -19.30 -8.00 6.15
CA TYR A 786 -20.64 -7.56 5.74
C TYR A 786 -20.61 -6.25 4.95
N LYS A 787 -19.72 -5.32 5.28
CA LYS A 787 -19.57 -4.08 4.48
C LYS A 787 -19.14 -4.38 3.04
N ARG A 788 -18.36 -5.45 2.81
CA ARG A 788 -17.97 -5.88 1.46
C ARG A 788 -19.04 -6.73 0.79
N THR A 789 -19.77 -7.57 1.53
CA THR A 789 -20.73 -8.52 0.98
C THR A 789 -22.16 -8.01 0.88
N LEU A 790 -22.50 -6.86 1.45
CA LEU A 790 -23.81 -6.24 1.33
C LEU A 790 -23.78 -5.03 0.37
N ARG A 791 -24.92 -4.80 -0.30
CA ARG A 791 -25.17 -3.61 -1.13
C ARG A 791 -25.21 -2.34 -0.30
N GLU A 792 -26.02 -2.33 0.75
CA GLU A 792 -26.38 -1.12 1.52
C GLU A 792 -26.81 0.04 0.59
N MET A 793 -26.04 1.13 0.57
CA MET A 793 -26.29 2.33 -0.24
C MET A 793 -25.47 2.37 -1.53
N LYS A 794 -24.72 1.29 -1.86
CA LYS A 794 -23.93 1.23 -3.09
C LYS A 794 -24.85 1.26 -4.31
N LYS A 795 -24.55 2.18 -5.22
CA LYS A 795 -25.24 2.33 -6.50
C LYS A 795 -25.13 1.04 -7.34
N ASP A 796 -23.91 0.53 -7.48
CA ASP A 796 -23.62 -0.67 -8.25
C ASP A 796 -23.16 -1.81 -7.35
N PHE A 797 -24.02 -2.83 -7.25
CA PHE A 797 -23.74 -4.07 -6.52
C PHE A 797 -24.37 -5.24 -7.28
N THR A 798 -23.58 -5.85 -8.16
CA THR A 798 -24.07 -6.78 -9.19
C THR A 798 -23.36 -8.13 -9.10
N GLU A 799 -23.80 -9.08 -9.92
CA GLU A 799 -23.09 -10.35 -10.11
C GLU A 799 -21.61 -10.16 -10.53
N TYR A 800 -21.24 -9.04 -11.16
CA TYR A 800 -19.85 -8.72 -11.51
C TYR A 800 -19.01 -8.37 -10.26
N THR A 801 -19.60 -7.70 -9.27
CA THR A 801 -18.95 -7.38 -8.00
C THR A 801 -18.46 -8.64 -7.28
N ALA A 802 -19.21 -9.75 -7.39
CA ALA A 802 -18.84 -11.03 -6.80
C ALA A 802 -17.58 -11.64 -7.44
N VAL A 803 -17.42 -11.49 -8.76
CA VAL A 803 -16.25 -11.98 -9.51
C VAL A 803 -14.98 -11.28 -9.05
N ASP A 804 -14.96 -9.95 -9.02
CA ASP A 804 -13.78 -9.19 -8.61
C ASP A 804 -13.46 -9.39 -7.12
N SER A 805 -14.50 -9.46 -6.28
CA SER A 805 -14.35 -9.76 -4.85
C SER A 805 -13.71 -11.13 -4.60
N THR A 806 -13.99 -12.11 -5.45
CA THR A 806 -13.41 -13.46 -5.35
C THR A 806 -11.91 -13.46 -5.57
N LEU A 807 -11.42 -12.73 -6.60
CA LEU A 807 -9.99 -12.61 -6.89
C LEU A 807 -9.24 -11.90 -5.74
N ASN A 808 -9.85 -10.83 -5.22
CA ASN A 808 -9.34 -10.09 -4.06
C ASN A 808 -9.27 -10.99 -2.82
N ARG A 809 -10.27 -11.85 -2.61
CA ARG A 809 -10.32 -12.76 -1.47
C ARG A 809 -9.23 -13.82 -1.53
N LEU A 810 -9.06 -14.45 -2.69
CA LEU A 810 -7.96 -15.40 -2.90
C LEU A 810 -6.60 -14.71 -2.65
N SER A 811 -6.47 -13.43 -2.98
CA SER A 811 -5.22 -12.68 -2.82
C SER A 811 -4.89 -12.49 -1.35
N GLN A 812 -5.89 -12.07 -0.58
CA GLN A 812 -5.81 -11.93 0.86
C GLN A 812 -5.45 -13.27 1.55
N PHE A 813 -6.03 -14.39 1.13
CA PHE A 813 -5.74 -15.68 1.75
C PHE A 813 -4.37 -16.24 1.35
N MET A 814 -3.92 -16.01 0.12
CA MET A 814 -2.55 -16.37 -0.29
C MET A 814 -1.50 -15.57 0.47
N ASP A 815 -1.75 -14.30 0.77
CA ASP A 815 -0.93 -13.50 1.69
C ASP A 815 -0.88 -14.13 3.11
N TRP A 816 -2.00 -14.63 3.62
CA TRP A 816 -2.01 -15.36 4.90
C TRP A 816 -1.20 -16.66 4.84
N ARG A 817 -1.22 -17.34 3.69
CA ARG A 817 -0.44 -18.56 3.47
C ARG A 817 1.05 -18.31 3.43
N ASN A 818 1.51 -17.11 3.05
CA ASN A 818 2.94 -16.78 3.06
C ASN A 818 3.57 -16.89 4.46
N LYS A 819 2.79 -16.87 5.55
CA LYS A 819 3.29 -17.17 6.90
C LYS A 819 3.94 -18.56 7.00
N LEU A 820 3.54 -19.50 6.14
CA LEU A 820 4.17 -20.82 6.05
C LEU A 820 5.64 -20.72 5.61
N GLN A 821 5.99 -19.78 4.74
CA GLN A 821 7.38 -19.54 4.33
C GLN A 821 8.20 -18.95 5.47
N ASP A 822 7.60 -18.11 6.34
CA ASP A 822 8.27 -17.65 7.56
C ASP A 822 8.63 -18.83 8.46
N LEU A 823 7.70 -19.77 8.64
CA LEU A 823 7.91 -20.98 9.43
C LEU A 823 8.97 -21.90 8.79
N ASP A 824 8.97 -22.05 7.47
CA ASP A 824 10.00 -22.83 6.76
C ASP A 824 11.39 -22.20 6.96
N ARG A 825 11.51 -20.86 6.87
CA ARG A 825 12.76 -20.13 7.17
C ARG A 825 13.22 -20.33 8.61
N THR A 826 12.30 -20.40 9.58
CA THR A 826 12.69 -20.71 10.97
C THR A 826 13.31 -22.10 11.13
N GLN A 827 12.97 -23.07 10.26
CA GLN A 827 13.58 -24.41 10.29
C GLN A 827 15.02 -24.40 9.79
N GLU A 828 15.34 -23.53 8.83
CA GLU A 828 16.70 -23.39 8.29
C GLU A 828 17.64 -22.73 9.31
N ILE A 829 17.14 -21.71 10.00
CA ILE A 829 17.95 -20.87 10.91
C ILE A 829 17.95 -21.41 12.35
N GLY A 830 16.89 -22.12 12.76
CA GLY A 830 16.74 -22.68 14.11
C GLY A 830 17.94 -23.51 14.60
N PRO A 831 18.48 -24.46 13.81
CA PRO A 831 19.69 -25.20 14.18
C PRO A 831 20.92 -24.33 14.46
N LEU A 832 21.07 -23.22 13.73
CA LEU A 832 22.20 -22.28 13.86
C LEU A 832 22.07 -21.40 15.10
N LEU A 833 20.84 -20.96 15.43
CA LEU A 833 20.61 -20.04 16.55
C LEU A 833 20.59 -20.71 17.93
N PHE A 834 20.20 -21.98 17.97
CA PHE A 834 19.93 -22.68 19.23
C PHE A 834 20.92 -23.81 19.56
N ASP A 835 21.97 -23.98 18.75
CA ASP A 835 22.98 -25.04 18.85
C ASP A 835 22.37 -26.44 19.04
N ILE A 836 21.24 -26.69 18.37
CA ILE A 836 20.54 -27.99 18.43
C ILE A 836 21.05 -28.87 17.31
N THR A 837 21.78 -29.94 17.65
CA THR A 837 22.19 -30.99 16.72
C THR A 837 21.02 -31.96 16.46
N GLY A 838 20.20 -31.69 15.44
CA GLY A 838 19.08 -32.55 15.04
C GLY A 838 18.23 -31.96 13.90
N ARG A 839 17.38 -32.77 13.25
CA ARG A 839 16.45 -32.27 12.23
C ARG A 839 15.37 -31.42 12.89
N PHE A 840 15.50 -30.09 12.78
CA PHE A 840 14.42 -29.14 13.03
C PHE A 840 13.36 -29.35 11.94
N ASP A 841 12.34 -30.15 12.24
CA ASP A 841 11.22 -30.38 11.31
C ASP A 841 10.04 -29.45 11.62
N VAL A 842 9.06 -29.40 10.72
CA VAL A 842 7.85 -28.57 10.86
C VAL A 842 7.10 -28.91 12.16
N SER A 843 7.05 -30.19 12.56
CA SER A 843 6.38 -30.64 13.78
C SER A 843 7.03 -30.05 15.03
N THR A 844 8.36 -30.05 15.08
CA THR A 844 9.15 -29.47 16.17
C THR A 844 8.92 -27.96 16.25
N SER A 845 8.95 -27.27 15.11
CA SER A 845 8.74 -25.82 15.02
C SER A 845 7.34 -25.41 15.49
N MET A 846 6.32 -26.15 15.08
CA MET A 846 4.92 -25.93 15.51
C MET A 846 4.69 -26.21 17.00
N ALA A 847 5.56 -26.98 17.66
CA ALA A 847 5.48 -27.30 19.08
C ALA A 847 6.26 -26.30 19.98
N LEU A 848 7.07 -25.40 19.42
CA LEU A 848 7.87 -24.43 20.18
C LEU A 848 7.04 -23.56 21.14
N PRO A 849 5.87 -23.01 20.76
CA PRO A 849 5.07 -22.20 21.69
C PRO A 849 4.60 -22.98 22.92
N PHE A 850 4.47 -24.30 22.80
CA PHE A 850 4.11 -25.20 23.88
C PHE A 850 5.31 -25.48 24.79
N TYR A 851 6.48 -25.78 24.21
CA TYR A 851 7.70 -26.02 24.97
C TYR A 851 8.21 -24.75 25.68
N GLN A 852 7.97 -23.57 25.09
CA GLN A 852 8.38 -22.26 25.59
C GLN A 852 7.21 -21.46 26.19
N LYS A 853 6.21 -22.15 26.77
CA LYS A 853 4.96 -21.52 27.26
C LYS A 853 5.18 -20.34 28.21
N SER A 854 6.15 -20.43 29.14
CA SER A 854 6.48 -19.35 30.07
C SER A 854 7.02 -18.11 29.36
N PHE A 855 7.80 -18.31 28.30
CA PHE A 855 8.33 -17.23 27.47
C PHE A 855 7.25 -16.64 26.55
N CYS A 856 6.50 -17.50 25.83
CA CYS A 856 5.52 -17.07 24.84
C CYS A 856 4.22 -16.47 25.43
N ASN A 857 3.93 -16.68 26.71
CA ASN A 857 2.75 -16.10 27.38
C ASN A 857 3.09 -14.85 28.20
N LYS A 858 4.36 -14.47 28.29
CA LYS A 858 4.77 -13.26 29.00
C LYS A 858 4.71 -12.08 28.04
N GLU A 859 3.76 -11.18 28.29
CA GLU A 859 3.49 -10.00 27.44
C GLU A 859 4.73 -9.14 27.17
N SER A 860 5.62 -8.98 28.15
CA SER A 860 6.87 -8.22 27.99
C SER A 860 7.82 -8.80 26.93
N ASN A 861 7.65 -10.08 26.58
CA ASN A 861 8.50 -10.76 25.61
C ASN A 861 7.97 -10.64 24.18
N ALA A 862 6.77 -10.11 23.96
CA ALA A 862 6.17 -9.98 22.63
C ALA A 862 7.01 -9.13 21.66
N ALA A 863 7.86 -8.24 22.19
CA ALA A 863 8.79 -7.40 21.44
C ALA A 863 10.22 -7.98 21.35
N HIS A 864 10.49 -9.10 22.03
CA HIS A 864 11.81 -9.72 22.05
C HIS A 864 12.07 -10.44 20.73
N TRP A 865 13.27 -10.31 20.15
CA TRP A 865 13.60 -10.89 18.83
C TRP A 865 13.30 -12.40 18.74
N ALA A 866 13.62 -13.17 19.79
CA ALA A 866 13.38 -14.61 19.83
C ALA A 866 11.89 -14.99 19.81
N PHE A 867 10.98 -14.04 20.14
CA PHE A 867 9.55 -14.29 20.15
C PHE A 867 9.03 -14.63 18.76
N ASP A 868 9.46 -13.92 17.71
CA ASP A 868 9.01 -14.21 16.34
C ASP A 868 9.35 -15.64 15.91
N TYR A 869 10.50 -16.16 16.31
CA TYR A 869 10.94 -17.52 15.96
C TYR A 869 10.29 -18.60 16.83
N LEU A 870 10.25 -18.41 18.15
CA LEU A 870 9.77 -19.42 19.10
C LEU A 870 8.25 -19.45 19.22
N CYS A 871 7.60 -18.29 19.01
CA CYS A 871 6.20 -18.07 19.32
C CYS A 871 5.43 -17.51 18.10
N GLY A 872 5.93 -16.44 17.50
CA GLY A 872 5.26 -15.63 16.49
C GLY A 872 4.90 -16.40 15.22
N ALA A 873 5.90 -16.90 14.49
CA ALA A 873 5.71 -17.66 13.25
C ALA A 873 4.81 -18.91 13.44
N PRO A 874 5.05 -19.83 14.40
CA PRO A 874 4.18 -20.98 14.59
C PRO A 874 2.76 -20.63 15.02
N ARG A 875 2.55 -19.56 15.83
CA ARG A 875 1.21 -19.08 16.17
C ARG A 875 0.51 -18.44 14.96
N ALA A 876 1.20 -17.61 14.20
CA ALA A 876 0.68 -16.97 12.99
C ALA A 876 0.20 -18.00 11.96
N VAL A 877 1.03 -18.99 11.63
CA VAL A 877 0.66 -20.08 10.70
C VAL A 877 -0.52 -20.89 11.23
N ASN A 878 -0.52 -21.21 12.53
CA ASN A 878 -1.64 -21.90 13.16
C ASN A 878 -2.95 -21.09 13.08
N SER A 879 -2.88 -19.78 13.30
CA SER A 879 -4.01 -18.86 13.23
C SER A 879 -4.54 -18.74 11.80
N ALA A 880 -3.67 -18.58 10.80
CA ALA A 880 -4.01 -18.58 9.38
C ALA A 880 -4.74 -19.87 8.98
N ARG A 881 -4.13 -21.05 9.26
CA ARG A 881 -4.76 -22.35 9.00
C ARG A 881 -6.12 -22.49 9.69
N SER A 882 -6.17 -22.17 10.98
CA SER A 882 -7.40 -22.34 11.78
C SER A 882 -8.53 -21.45 11.24
N LYS A 883 -8.20 -20.22 10.83
CA LYS A 883 -9.18 -19.32 10.22
C LYS A 883 -9.68 -19.83 8.88
N LEU A 884 -8.80 -20.28 7.99
CA LEU A 884 -9.20 -20.84 6.70
C LEU A 884 -10.07 -22.10 6.86
N ILE A 885 -9.75 -22.97 7.81
CA ILE A 885 -10.60 -24.13 8.16
C ILE A 885 -11.96 -23.65 8.70
N SER A 886 -11.99 -22.64 9.58
CA SER A 886 -13.27 -22.11 10.09
C SER A 886 -14.17 -21.55 8.99
N ILE A 887 -13.59 -20.89 7.98
CA ILE A 887 -14.31 -20.37 6.81
C ILE A 887 -14.91 -21.53 5.99
N LEU A 888 -14.17 -22.63 5.80
CA LEU A 888 -14.69 -23.82 5.14
C LEU A 888 -15.82 -24.49 5.94
N MET A 889 -15.74 -24.47 7.26
CA MET A 889 -16.75 -25.03 8.15
C MET A 889 -18.00 -24.16 8.28
N GLU A 890 -17.91 -22.86 8.01
CA GLU A 890 -19.01 -21.91 8.19
C GLU A 890 -20.26 -22.36 7.40
N PRO A 891 -21.35 -22.80 8.02
CA PRO A 891 -22.51 -23.30 7.30
C PRO A 891 -23.27 -22.14 6.64
N ASP A 892 -24.28 -22.47 5.84
CA ASP A 892 -25.29 -21.49 5.45
C ASP A 892 -25.93 -20.91 6.72
N HIS A 893 -26.25 -19.61 6.72
CA HIS A 893 -26.75 -18.94 7.93
C HIS A 893 -28.02 -19.62 8.42
N THR A 894 -27.96 -20.25 9.59
CA THR A 894 -28.98 -21.13 10.13
C THR A 894 -29.41 -20.69 11.51
N CYS A 895 -30.73 -20.58 11.71
CA CYS A 895 -31.36 -20.29 12.99
C CYS A 895 -31.75 -21.60 13.69
N GLU A 896 -31.36 -21.76 14.95
CA GLU A 896 -31.87 -22.78 15.86
C GLU A 896 -33.18 -22.30 16.49
N LEU A 897 -34.26 -23.03 16.22
CA LEU A 897 -35.62 -22.66 16.55
C LEU A 897 -36.24 -23.67 17.51
N VAL A 898 -36.85 -23.20 18.58
CA VAL A 898 -37.62 -24.02 19.53
C VAL A 898 -39.08 -23.64 19.46
N ASP A 899 -39.95 -24.61 19.16
CA ASP A 899 -41.40 -24.41 19.18
C ASP A 899 -41.98 -24.48 20.61
N ALA A 900 -43.29 -24.20 20.72
CA ALA A 900 -44.00 -24.21 22.01
C ALA A 900 -43.98 -25.58 22.72
N ASP A 901 -43.75 -26.68 22.00
CA ASP A 901 -43.67 -28.05 22.55
C ASP A 901 -42.23 -28.43 22.94
N GLY A 902 -41.26 -27.50 22.78
CA GLY A 902 -39.86 -27.71 23.10
C GLY A 902 -39.08 -28.47 22.02
N LYS A 903 -39.65 -28.68 20.83
CA LYS A 903 -38.98 -29.36 19.72
C LYS A 903 -38.05 -28.39 19.00
N VAL A 904 -36.82 -28.84 18.80
CA VAL A 904 -35.79 -28.07 18.09
C VAL A 904 -35.87 -28.34 16.59
N THR A 905 -35.79 -27.27 15.81
CA THR A 905 -35.68 -27.31 14.35
C THR A 905 -34.65 -26.31 13.87
N TYR A 906 -34.06 -26.57 12.71
CA TYR A 906 -33.08 -25.68 12.08
C TYR A 906 -33.67 -25.13 10.79
N ARG A 907 -33.55 -23.82 10.58
CA ARG A 907 -34.02 -23.16 9.35
C ARG A 907 -33.00 -22.15 8.86
N LYS A 908 -32.75 -22.13 7.55
CA LYS A 908 -31.85 -21.16 6.94
C LYS A 908 -32.45 -19.75 7.08
N LEU A 909 -31.62 -18.78 7.41
CA LEU A 909 -32.01 -17.37 7.50
C LEU A 909 -32.52 -16.87 6.15
N GLU A 910 -31.91 -17.34 5.07
CA GLU A 910 -32.35 -17.06 3.70
C GLU A 910 -33.82 -17.46 3.50
N ASP A 911 -34.23 -18.69 3.89
CA ASP A 911 -35.61 -19.17 3.75
C ASP A 911 -36.63 -18.30 4.52
N VAL A 912 -36.23 -17.78 5.68
CA VAL A 912 -37.09 -16.92 6.52
C VAL A 912 -37.19 -15.54 5.89
N PHE A 913 -36.04 -14.98 5.54
CA PHE A 913 -35.91 -13.65 4.95
C PHE A 913 -36.61 -13.61 3.59
N SER A 914 -36.45 -14.62 2.71
CA SER A 914 -36.87 -14.58 1.29
C SER A 914 -38.36 -14.72 1.10
N THR A 915 -38.99 -15.50 1.97
CA THR A 915 -40.44 -15.68 1.99
C THR A 915 -41.18 -14.52 2.65
N ASN A 916 -40.51 -13.73 3.51
CA ASN A 916 -41.13 -12.67 4.32
C ASN A 916 -40.53 -11.27 4.08
N ARG A 917 -40.00 -11.01 2.88
CA ARG A 917 -39.34 -9.76 2.51
C ARG A 917 -40.13 -8.49 2.82
N ASN A 918 -41.45 -8.57 2.91
CA ASN A 918 -42.31 -7.44 3.26
C ASN A 918 -42.14 -6.94 4.70
N ASN A 919 -41.50 -7.72 5.58
CA ASN A 919 -41.22 -7.38 6.97
C ASN A 919 -39.93 -6.56 7.16
N PHE A 920 -39.16 -6.35 6.10
CA PHE A 920 -37.87 -5.66 6.14
C PHE A 920 -37.92 -4.35 5.36
N ALA A 921 -37.07 -3.40 5.73
CA ALA A 921 -36.93 -2.15 4.98
C ALA A 921 -36.35 -2.42 3.57
N ILE A 922 -36.56 -1.47 2.65
CA ILE A 922 -35.94 -1.53 1.31
C ILE A 922 -34.42 -1.52 1.49
N ASN A 923 -33.71 -2.42 0.79
CA ASN A 923 -32.24 -2.63 0.85
C ASN A 923 -31.70 -3.20 2.18
N HIS A 924 -32.56 -3.57 3.13
CA HIS A 924 -32.11 -4.20 4.38
C HIS A 924 -31.95 -5.71 4.21
N VAL A 925 -30.76 -6.21 4.50
CA VAL A 925 -30.44 -7.64 4.57
C VAL A 925 -30.14 -8.01 6.03
N PRO A 926 -30.91 -8.91 6.65
CA PRO A 926 -30.65 -9.31 8.03
C PRO A 926 -29.32 -10.06 8.11
N THR A 927 -28.47 -9.65 9.05
CA THR A 927 -27.17 -10.30 9.35
C THR A 927 -27.22 -11.17 10.61
N SER A 928 -28.41 -11.34 11.20
CA SER A 928 -28.65 -12.16 12.38
C SER A 928 -30.08 -12.72 12.39
N CYS A 929 -30.25 -13.92 12.96
CA CYS A 929 -31.54 -14.53 13.27
C CYS A 929 -32.34 -13.78 14.34
N TYR A 930 -31.69 -12.88 15.10
CA TYR A 930 -32.32 -12.04 16.11
C TYR A 930 -32.77 -10.68 15.57
N ASP A 931 -32.60 -10.42 14.27
CA ASP A 931 -33.12 -9.21 13.62
C ASP A 931 -34.64 -9.11 13.78
N GLU A 932 -35.15 -7.90 14.08
CA GLU A 932 -36.56 -7.68 14.36
C GLU A 932 -37.49 -8.13 13.22
N GLY A 933 -37.06 -7.93 11.96
CA GLY A 933 -37.78 -8.38 10.79
C GLY A 933 -37.82 -9.91 10.69
N VAL A 934 -36.77 -10.60 11.13
CA VAL A 934 -36.71 -12.07 11.19
C VAL A 934 -37.64 -12.58 12.27
N LEU A 935 -37.58 -12.02 13.48
CA LEU A 935 -38.45 -12.41 14.60
C LEU A 935 -39.94 -12.20 14.25
N LYS A 936 -40.26 -11.08 13.59
CA LYS A 936 -41.60 -10.80 13.08
C LYS A 936 -42.05 -11.83 12.03
N SER A 937 -41.12 -12.31 11.20
CA SER A 937 -41.38 -13.30 10.15
C SER A 937 -41.59 -14.72 10.68
N LEU A 938 -40.93 -15.07 11.79
CA LEU A 938 -41.09 -16.36 12.47
C LEU A 938 -42.40 -16.43 13.30
N GLY A 939 -42.89 -15.29 13.77
CA GLY A 939 -44.09 -15.19 14.60
C GLY A 939 -43.85 -15.57 16.06
N SER A 940 -44.87 -15.44 16.90
CA SER A 940 -44.73 -15.57 18.37
C SER A 940 -44.71 -17.02 18.89
N THR A 941 -44.90 -18.02 18.02
CA THR A 941 -44.99 -19.45 18.39
C THR A 941 -43.65 -20.18 18.37
N VAL A 942 -42.59 -19.52 17.90
CA VAL A 942 -41.25 -20.09 17.74
C VAL A 942 -40.22 -19.14 18.33
N THR A 943 -39.29 -19.66 19.11
CA THR A 943 -38.23 -18.88 19.75
C THR A 943 -36.89 -19.22 19.11
N VAL A 944 -36.13 -18.19 18.72
CA VAL A 944 -34.73 -18.36 18.28
C VAL A 944 -33.87 -18.60 19.51
N THR A 945 -33.17 -19.72 19.58
CA THR A 945 -32.26 -20.04 20.71
C THR A 945 -30.78 -20.01 20.35
N GLY A 946 -30.46 -19.98 19.06
CA GLY A 946 -29.10 -19.93 18.55
C GLY A 946 -29.04 -19.57 17.07
N GLU A 947 -27.89 -19.10 16.61
CA GLU A 947 -27.58 -18.93 15.19
C GLU A 947 -26.13 -19.33 14.86
N VAL A 948 -25.87 -19.70 13.61
CA VAL A 948 -24.54 -20.01 13.09
C VAL A 948 -24.52 -19.78 11.57
N GLY A 949 -23.39 -19.50 10.96
CA GLY A 949 -23.26 -19.43 9.51
C GLY A 949 -23.26 -18.03 8.91
N LYS A 950 -23.05 -18.01 7.60
CA LYS A 950 -23.15 -16.84 6.71
C LYS A 950 -23.93 -17.26 5.46
N PHE A 951 -24.58 -16.33 4.76
CA PHE A 951 -25.30 -16.67 3.53
C PHE A 951 -24.39 -17.40 2.55
N LEU A 952 -24.70 -18.66 2.22
CA LEU A 952 -23.87 -19.46 1.32
C LEU A 952 -23.88 -18.87 -0.10
N ASN A 953 -25.07 -18.51 -0.56
CA ASN A 953 -25.39 -18.07 -1.91
C ASN A 953 -25.85 -16.61 -1.93
N SER A 954 -25.75 -15.98 -3.10
CA SER A 954 -26.07 -14.57 -3.33
C SER A 954 -27.58 -14.38 -3.47
N GLY A 955 -28.11 -13.25 -3.01
CA GLY A 955 -29.55 -12.97 -3.07
C GLY A 955 -29.87 -11.64 -3.73
N LYS A 956 -30.99 -11.60 -4.47
CA LYS A 956 -31.49 -10.40 -5.16
C LYS A 956 -32.46 -9.59 -4.31
N ALA A 957 -32.55 -8.30 -4.63
CA ALA A 957 -33.60 -7.42 -4.14
C ALA A 957 -34.96 -7.95 -4.61
N PRO A 958 -35.90 -8.23 -3.69
CA PRO A 958 -37.21 -8.80 -4.01
C PRO A 958 -38.23 -7.75 -4.46
N ARG A 959 -37.93 -6.45 -4.29
CA ARG A 959 -38.83 -5.34 -4.60
C ARG A 959 -38.12 -4.35 -5.51
N THR A 960 -38.74 -4.06 -6.64
CA THR A 960 -38.33 -2.96 -7.50
C THR A 960 -38.49 -1.65 -6.73
N ALA A 961 -37.38 -1.00 -6.42
CA ALA A 961 -37.33 0.37 -5.90
C ALA A 961 -36.71 1.25 -6.99
N PRO A 962 -36.98 2.57 -7.02
CA PRO A 962 -36.34 3.48 -7.97
C PRO A 962 -34.80 3.40 -7.95
N VAL A 963 -34.23 3.04 -6.79
CA VAL A 963 -32.79 2.84 -6.57
C VAL A 963 -32.26 1.48 -7.04
N ASN A 964 -33.13 0.48 -7.26
CA ASN A 964 -32.79 -0.89 -7.66
C ASN A 964 -33.65 -1.35 -8.85
N ALA A 965 -33.53 -0.66 -9.98
CA ALA A 965 -34.43 -0.86 -11.13
C ALA A 965 -34.08 -2.07 -12.02
N TYR A 966 -32.91 -2.69 -11.86
CA TYR A 966 -32.38 -3.71 -12.77
C TYR A 966 -32.42 -5.13 -12.20
N SER A 967 -32.74 -6.12 -13.04
CA SER A 967 -32.86 -7.54 -12.63
C SER A 967 -31.53 -8.26 -12.33
N GLY A 968 -30.40 -7.65 -12.67
CA GLY A 968 -29.04 -8.17 -12.39
C GLY A 968 -28.45 -7.72 -11.06
N TYR A 969 -29.20 -6.90 -10.31
CA TYR A 969 -28.77 -6.36 -9.03
C TYR A 969 -28.96 -7.37 -7.89
N ILE A 970 -27.91 -7.58 -7.10
CA ILE A 970 -27.94 -8.39 -5.88
C ILE A 970 -27.97 -7.46 -4.65
N ASP A 971 -28.48 -7.94 -3.52
CA ASP A 971 -28.45 -7.23 -2.23
C ASP A 971 -27.31 -7.73 -1.35
N TYR A 972 -26.93 -9.00 -1.51
CA TYR A 972 -25.80 -9.61 -0.81
C TYR A 972 -25.10 -10.67 -1.66
N MET A 973 -23.79 -10.80 -1.47
CA MET A 973 -22.94 -11.82 -2.07
C MET A 973 -22.87 -13.06 -1.16
N GLY A 974 -22.92 -14.24 -1.76
CA GLY A 974 -22.72 -15.50 -1.05
C GLY A 974 -21.30 -15.69 -0.51
N HIS A 975 -21.17 -16.54 0.50
CA HIS A 975 -19.91 -16.90 1.16
C HIS A 975 -19.16 -18.05 0.46
N TRP A 976 -19.77 -18.73 -0.51
CA TRP A 976 -19.09 -19.81 -1.24
C TRP A 976 -17.75 -19.41 -1.89
N PRO A 977 -17.52 -18.17 -2.40
CA PRO A 977 -16.23 -17.80 -2.97
C PRO A 977 -15.10 -17.80 -1.93
N ASP A 978 -15.38 -17.32 -0.71
CA ASP A 978 -14.45 -17.37 0.42
C ASP A 978 -14.10 -18.82 0.78
N LYS A 979 -15.09 -19.74 0.72
CA LYS A 979 -14.84 -21.17 0.94
C LYS A 979 -13.90 -21.75 -0.10
N LEU A 980 -14.12 -21.49 -1.40
CA LEU A 980 -13.25 -22.02 -2.45
C LEU A 980 -11.86 -21.39 -2.42
N ALA A 981 -11.76 -20.09 -2.11
CA ALA A 981 -10.48 -19.43 -1.88
C ALA A 981 -9.73 -20.07 -0.71
N ALA A 982 -10.39 -20.34 0.41
CA ALA A 982 -9.78 -21.02 1.56
C ALA A 982 -9.34 -22.46 1.23
N ALA A 983 -10.14 -23.20 0.46
CA ALA A 983 -9.81 -24.53 -0.02
C ALA A 983 -8.54 -24.52 -0.90
N ALA A 984 -8.49 -23.61 -1.87
CA ALA A 984 -7.34 -23.41 -2.75
C ALA A 984 -6.08 -23.07 -1.94
N THR A 985 -6.16 -22.09 -1.04
CA THR A 985 -5.04 -21.65 -0.20
C THR A 985 -4.53 -22.75 0.74
N LEU A 986 -5.43 -23.55 1.33
CA LEU A 986 -5.03 -24.63 2.25
C LEU A 986 -4.22 -25.74 1.57
N ALA A 987 -4.51 -26.03 0.29
CA ALA A 987 -3.86 -27.06 -0.50
C ALA A 987 -2.57 -26.59 -1.20
N ASN A 988 -2.40 -25.27 -1.39
CA ASN A 988 -1.31 -24.73 -2.20
C ASN A 988 0.03 -24.70 -1.45
N ARG A 989 1.08 -25.25 -2.09
CA ARG A 989 2.47 -25.26 -1.58
C ARG A 989 3.34 -24.13 -2.15
N VAL A 990 2.86 -23.41 -3.15
CA VAL A 990 3.57 -22.29 -3.77
C VAL A 990 3.00 -20.99 -3.20
N GLY A 991 3.87 -20.21 -2.54
CA GLY A 991 3.54 -18.86 -2.07
C GLY A 991 3.70 -17.83 -3.20
N ARG A 992 3.50 -16.55 -2.86
CA ARG A 992 3.65 -15.45 -3.83
C ARG A 992 4.98 -14.73 -3.79
N ILE A 993 5.78 -15.02 -2.77
CA ILE A 993 7.07 -14.38 -2.59
C ILE A 993 8.04 -14.95 -3.64
N SER A 994 8.32 -14.18 -4.68
CA SER A 994 9.09 -14.55 -5.90
C SER A 994 10.51 -15.06 -5.60
N ILE A 995 11.05 -14.67 -4.46
CA ILE A 995 12.42 -14.92 -4.00
C ILE A 995 12.54 -16.02 -2.94
N THR A 996 11.46 -16.78 -2.71
CA THR A 996 11.46 -17.91 -1.77
C THR A 996 11.12 -19.20 -2.49
N GLU A 997 11.62 -20.32 -1.96
CA GLU A 997 11.30 -21.63 -2.50
C GLU A 997 9.88 -22.08 -2.14
N ARG A 998 9.45 -23.13 -2.84
CA ARG A 998 8.20 -23.84 -2.56
C ARG A 998 8.24 -24.48 -1.17
N SER A 999 7.16 -24.35 -0.40
CA SER A 999 7.07 -24.98 0.92
C SER A 999 7.02 -26.50 0.86
N THR A 1000 7.60 -27.14 1.87
CA THR A 1000 7.66 -28.60 1.94
C THR A 1000 6.32 -29.23 2.28
N LEU A 1001 5.50 -28.54 3.10
CA LEU A 1001 4.13 -28.88 3.47
C LEU A 1001 3.15 -27.82 2.93
N SER A 1002 1.87 -28.18 2.84
CA SER A 1002 0.75 -27.24 2.69
C SER A 1002 0.09 -26.99 4.05
N LEU A 1003 -0.72 -25.93 4.17
CA LEU A 1003 -1.35 -25.57 5.44
C LEU A 1003 -2.29 -26.68 5.97
N ILE A 1004 -2.93 -27.46 5.09
CA ILE A 1004 -3.84 -28.54 5.47
C ILE A 1004 -3.11 -29.72 6.16
N GLU A 1005 -1.84 -29.94 5.85
CA GLU A 1005 -1.04 -31.05 6.39
C GLU A 1005 -0.42 -30.75 7.76
N LEU A 1006 -0.43 -29.49 8.19
CA LEU A 1006 0.25 -29.07 9.40
C LEU A 1006 -0.39 -29.68 10.67
N PRO A 1007 0.41 -30.12 11.66
CA PRO A 1007 -0.09 -30.58 12.95
C PRO A 1007 -0.53 -29.41 13.86
N ARG A 1008 -1.38 -29.71 14.85
CA ARG A 1008 -1.71 -28.80 15.96
C ARG A 1008 -1.49 -29.48 17.30
N PHE A 1009 -0.81 -28.78 18.19
CA PHE A 1009 -0.49 -29.22 19.54
C PHE A 1009 -1.44 -28.55 20.54
N PHE A 1010 -1.89 -29.32 21.54
CA PHE A 1010 -2.76 -28.82 22.60
C PHE A 1010 -2.43 -29.47 23.95
N GLU A 1011 -2.76 -28.76 25.01
CA GLU A 1011 -2.54 -29.19 26.39
C GLU A 1011 -3.78 -29.90 26.95
N THR A 1012 -3.58 -31.15 27.35
CA THR A 1012 -4.42 -31.88 28.32
C THR A 1012 -3.47 -32.40 29.41
N ASP A 1013 -3.85 -33.38 30.23
CA ASP A 1013 -2.93 -34.06 31.16
C ASP A 1013 -1.68 -34.67 30.45
N SER A 1014 -1.68 -34.76 29.11
CA SER A 1014 -0.52 -35.10 28.26
C SER A 1014 -0.52 -34.31 26.92
N LEU A 1015 0.64 -34.21 26.26
CA LEU A 1015 0.79 -33.60 24.93
C LEU A 1015 0.05 -34.43 23.89
N ARG A 1016 -0.96 -33.84 23.24
CA ARG A 1016 -1.69 -34.47 22.12
C ARG A 1016 -1.45 -33.72 20.82
N ILE A 1017 -1.38 -34.49 19.74
CA ILE A 1017 -1.22 -34.00 18.37
C ILE A 1017 -2.50 -34.32 17.62
N HIS A 1018 -3.09 -33.31 16.98
CA HIS A 1018 -4.20 -33.47 16.06
C HIS A 1018 -3.83 -32.88 14.70
N TYR A 1019 -4.44 -33.39 13.63
CA TYR A 1019 -4.28 -32.89 12.27
C TYR A 1019 -5.60 -32.26 11.81
N PRO A 1020 -5.80 -30.94 12.02
CA PRO A 1020 -7.08 -30.28 11.74
C PRO A 1020 -7.54 -30.46 10.29
N GLY A 1021 -6.61 -30.46 9.34
CA GLY A 1021 -6.94 -30.71 7.94
C GLY A 1021 -7.45 -32.12 7.66
N GLN A 1022 -6.90 -33.13 8.35
CA GLN A 1022 -7.45 -34.49 8.26
C GLN A 1022 -8.85 -34.57 8.85
N LEU A 1023 -9.11 -33.94 10.00
CA LEU A 1023 -10.45 -33.90 10.61
C LEU A 1023 -11.46 -33.18 9.69
N LEU A 1024 -11.03 -32.14 8.99
CA LEU A 1024 -11.81 -31.44 7.98
C LEU A 1024 -12.16 -32.37 6.81
N LEU A 1025 -11.18 -33.10 6.26
CA LEU A 1025 -11.41 -34.04 5.16
C LEU A 1025 -12.27 -35.23 5.57
N ASP A 1026 -12.08 -35.77 6.78
CA ASP A 1026 -12.94 -36.82 7.35
C ASP A 1026 -14.39 -36.31 7.47
N SER A 1027 -14.60 -35.07 7.93
CA SER A 1027 -15.93 -34.46 8.01
C SER A 1027 -16.55 -34.24 6.62
N LEU A 1028 -15.79 -33.69 5.66
CA LEU A 1028 -16.25 -33.40 4.30
C LEU A 1028 -16.54 -34.67 3.47
N ILE A 1029 -15.66 -35.67 3.54
CA ILE A 1029 -15.68 -36.85 2.67
C ILE A 1029 -16.36 -38.04 3.35
N LEU A 1030 -16.08 -38.30 4.62
CA LEU A 1030 -16.64 -39.47 5.31
C LEU A 1030 -17.94 -39.16 6.06
N GLY A 1031 -18.26 -37.88 6.28
CA GLY A 1031 -19.44 -37.44 7.03
C GLY A 1031 -19.31 -37.71 8.52
N THR A 1032 -18.08 -37.75 9.05
CA THR A 1032 -17.84 -37.98 10.47
C THR A 1032 -18.05 -36.70 11.27
N GLU A 1033 -18.71 -36.78 12.42
CA GLU A 1033 -18.92 -35.65 13.34
C GLU A 1033 -17.65 -35.38 14.20
N THR A 1034 -16.48 -35.35 13.57
CA THR A 1034 -15.18 -35.15 14.24
C THR A 1034 -14.91 -33.68 14.56
N MET A 1035 -15.56 -32.77 13.84
CA MET A 1035 -15.54 -31.33 14.11
C MET A 1035 -16.92 -30.86 14.57
N THR A 1036 -16.95 -29.91 15.51
CA THR A 1036 -18.19 -29.36 16.08
C THR A 1036 -18.25 -27.86 15.88
N LEU A 1037 -19.47 -27.34 15.68
CA LEU A 1037 -19.76 -25.91 15.62
C LEU A 1037 -20.72 -25.56 16.75
N ASN A 1038 -20.52 -24.38 17.35
CA ASN A 1038 -21.39 -23.87 18.38
C ASN A 1038 -22.29 -22.78 17.81
N PHE A 1039 -23.56 -22.79 18.23
CA PHE A 1039 -24.53 -21.76 17.94
C PHE A 1039 -24.37 -20.60 18.91
N LYS A 1040 -24.44 -19.38 18.37
CA LYS A 1040 -24.38 -18.13 19.12
C LYS A 1040 -25.80 -17.73 19.56
N ASN A 1041 -25.99 -17.50 20.85
CA ASN A 1041 -27.26 -17.03 21.39
C ASN A 1041 -27.41 -15.49 21.29
N ALA A 1042 -28.56 -14.95 21.71
CA ALA A 1042 -28.83 -13.50 21.68
C ALA A 1042 -27.83 -12.67 22.51
N GLU A 1043 -27.30 -13.22 23.61
CA GLU A 1043 -26.27 -12.59 24.45
C GLU A 1043 -24.84 -12.80 23.91
N GLY A 1044 -24.68 -13.42 22.74
CA GLY A 1044 -23.40 -13.67 22.09
C GLY A 1044 -22.60 -14.84 22.66
N ARG A 1045 -23.20 -15.67 23.52
CA ARG A 1045 -22.58 -16.88 24.08
C ARG A 1045 -22.75 -18.06 23.12
N TYR A 1046 -21.72 -18.89 23.06
CA TYR A 1046 -21.67 -20.06 22.20
C TYR A 1046 -22.10 -21.33 22.96
N ALA A 1047 -22.98 -22.13 22.37
CA ALA A 1047 -23.40 -23.43 22.91
C ALA A 1047 -23.47 -24.49 21.79
N ALA A 1048 -23.31 -25.76 22.16
CA ALA A 1048 -23.49 -26.85 21.22
C ALA A 1048 -24.93 -26.90 20.67
N PRO A 1049 -25.15 -27.33 19.41
CA PRO A 1049 -26.48 -27.48 18.83
C PRO A 1049 -27.35 -28.41 19.67
N LYS A 1050 -28.63 -28.05 19.82
CA LYS A 1050 -29.62 -28.90 20.48
C LYS A 1050 -30.21 -29.93 19.51
N GLY A 1051 -29.84 -31.18 19.67
CA GLY A 1051 -30.33 -32.28 18.82
C GLY A 1051 -29.39 -32.57 17.66
N GLU A 1052 -29.90 -33.17 16.58
CA GLU A 1052 -29.08 -33.53 15.42
C GLU A 1052 -28.93 -32.35 14.44
N PHE A 1053 -27.70 -31.88 14.27
CA PHE A 1053 -27.33 -30.87 13.29
C PHE A 1053 -26.11 -31.34 12.48
N THR A 1054 -26.19 -31.23 11.15
CA THR A 1054 -25.07 -31.56 10.24
C THR A 1054 -24.74 -30.33 9.42
N PHE A 1055 -23.50 -29.83 9.55
CA PHE A 1055 -23.05 -28.62 8.87
C PHE A 1055 -22.47 -28.88 7.47
N TYR A 1056 -22.05 -30.11 7.17
CA TYR A 1056 -21.75 -30.53 5.80
C TYR A 1056 -22.85 -31.40 5.25
N SER A 1057 -23.32 -31.02 4.06
CA SER A 1057 -24.25 -31.80 3.27
C SER A 1057 -23.77 -31.86 1.83
N TRP A 1058 -23.93 -33.01 1.19
CA TRP A 1058 -23.79 -33.10 -0.26
C TRP A 1058 -24.93 -32.40 -1.00
N ASP A 1059 -26.02 -32.05 -0.32
CA ASP A 1059 -27.19 -31.39 -0.90
C ASP A 1059 -27.02 -29.87 -1.06
N ASP A 1060 -26.06 -29.25 -0.38
CA ASP A 1060 -25.78 -27.83 -0.55
C ASP A 1060 -25.16 -27.56 -1.94
N MET A 1061 -25.77 -26.63 -2.67
CA MET A 1061 -25.37 -26.18 -4.00
C MET A 1061 -24.83 -24.75 -3.92
N ILE A 1062 -23.80 -24.44 -4.71
CA ILE A 1062 -23.36 -23.04 -4.88
C ILE A 1062 -24.10 -22.38 -6.06
N ASP A 1063 -24.13 -21.05 -6.06
CA ASP A 1063 -24.69 -20.26 -7.16
C ASP A 1063 -24.12 -20.69 -8.53
N PRO A 1064 -24.96 -20.77 -9.57
CA PRO A 1064 -24.45 -20.89 -10.93
C PRO A 1064 -23.63 -19.64 -11.25
N LEU A 1065 -22.45 -19.85 -11.84
CA LEU A 1065 -21.55 -18.76 -12.18
C LEU A 1065 -22.18 -17.81 -13.22
N PRO A 1066 -22.07 -16.48 -13.04
CA PRO A 1066 -22.58 -15.50 -14.00
C PRO A 1066 -22.06 -15.74 -15.42
N VAL A 1067 -22.84 -15.33 -16.43
CA VAL A 1067 -22.49 -15.55 -17.85
C VAL A 1067 -21.12 -14.96 -18.22
N TYR A 1068 -20.77 -13.84 -17.58
CA TYR A 1068 -19.54 -13.08 -17.80
C TYR A 1068 -18.41 -13.44 -16.83
N THR A 1069 -18.50 -14.58 -16.13
CA THR A 1069 -17.43 -15.01 -15.21
C THR A 1069 -16.12 -15.16 -15.95
N ARG A 1070 -15.07 -14.52 -15.41
CA ARG A 1070 -13.72 -14.58 -15.97
C ARG A 1070 -13.23 -16.03 -15.99
N LYS A 1071 -12.64 -16.46 -17.11
CA LYS A 1071 -12.08 -17.82 -17.28
C LYS A 1071 -11.03 -18.15 -16.20
N THR A 1072 -10.33 -17.13 -15.70
CA THR A 1072 -9.40 -17.23 -14.57
C THR A 1072 -10.04 -17.87 -13.34
N ILE A 1073 -11.25 -17.47 -12.94
CA ILE A 1073 -11.95 -18.04 -11.77
C ILE A 1073 -12.37 -19.48 -12.02
N LEU A 1074 -12.88 -19.77 -13.23
CA LEU A 1074 -13.25 -21.13 -13.63
C LEU A 1074 -12.05 -22.07 -13.53
N ASN A 1075 -10.90 -21.63 -14.05
CA ASN A 1075 -9.67 -22.39 -14.05
C ASN A 1075 -9.11 -22.57 -12.63
N GLN A 1076 -9.10 -21.51 -11.81
CA GLN A 1076 -8.52 -21.56 -10.47
C GLN A 1076 -9.24 -22.55 -9.55
N PHE A 1077 -10.57 -22.66 -9.67
CA PHE A 1077 -11.38 -23.50 -8.80
C PHE A 1077 -11.89 -24.78 -9.48
N GLY A 1078 -11.61 -24.98 -10.77
CA GLY A 1078 -12.11 -26.11 -11.56
C GLY A 1078 -13.63 -26.15 -11.66
N LEU A 1079 -14.28 -25.00 -11.79
CA LEU A 1079 -15.74 -24.89 -11.80
C LEU A 1079 -16.32 -25.08 -13.21
N PRO A 1080 -17.48 -25.75 -13.36
CA PRO A 1080 -18.15 -25.89 -14.63
C PRO A 1080 -18.71 -24.54 -15.11
N ARG A 1081 -18.65 -24.30 -16.43
CA ARG A 1081 -19.23 -23.10 -17.03
C ARG A 1081 -20.76 -23.22 -17.04
N TYR A 1082 -21.46 -22.34 -16.32
CA TYR A 1082 -22.93 -22.24 -16.23
C TYR A 1082 -23.65 -23.44 -15.58
N GLY A 1083 -22.91 -24.37 -14.96
CA GLY A 1083 -23.48 -25.53 -14.28
C GLY A 1083 -23.63 -25.31 -12.78
N GLU A 1084 -24.68 -25.87 -12.19
CA GLU A 1084 -24.76 -25.99 -10.74
C GLU A 1084 -23.75 -27.05 -10.25
N ILE A 1085 -23.14 -26.80 -9.10
CA ILE A 1085 -22.20 -27.74 -8.48
C ILE A 1085 -22.44 -27.81 -6.98
N ARG A 1086 -22.31 -29.03 -6.44
CA ARG A 1086 -22.39 -29.28 -5.01
C ARG A 1086 -21.21 -28.62 -4.31
N LEU A 1087 -21.45 -27.96 -3.18
CA LEU A 1087 -20.42 -27.23 -2.44
C LEU A 1087 -19.22 -28.13 -2.09
N ASN A 1088 -19.48 -29.32 -1.54
CA ASN A 1088 -18.41 -30.26 -1.19
C ASN A 1088 -17.60 -30.71 -2.42
N LYS A 1089 -18.25 -30.89 -3.58
CA LYS A 1089 -17.55 -31.21 -4.84
C LYS A 1089 -16.66 -30.03 -5.25
N ALA A 1090 -17.18 -28.81 -5.22
CA ALA A 1090 -16.43 -27.60 -5.56
C ALA A 1090 -15.21 -27.38 -4.65
N ILE A 1091 -15.35 -27.57 -3.33
CA ILE A 1091 -14.25 -27.47 -2.36
C ILE A 1091 -13.14 -28.48 -2.70
N LEU A 1092 -13.49 -29.75 -2.88
CA LEU A 1092 -12.50 -30.80 -3.16
C LEU A 1092 -11.86 -30.60 -4.55
N THR A 1093 -12.63 -30.18 -5.55
CA THR A 1093 -12.09 -29.84 -6.88
C THR A 1093 -11.11 -28.68 -6.79
N ALA A 1094 -11.43 -27.61 -6.06
CA ALA A 1094 -10.51 -26.49 -5.85
C ALA A 1094 -9.21 -26.94 -5.17
N MET A 1095 -9.28 -27.81 -4.15
CA MET A 1095 -8.09 -28.39 -3.51
C MET A 1095 -7.22 -29.19 -4.50
N VAL A 1096 -7.82 -30.03 -5.34
CA VAL A 1096 -7.09 -30.83 -6.34
C VAL A 1096 -6.43 -29.94 -7.38
N VAL A 1097 -7.14 -28.95 -7.92
CA VAL A 1097 -6.59 -28.02 -8.91
C VAL A 1097 -5.40 -27.26 -8.34
N ASN A 1098 -5.50 -26.76 -7.10
CA ASN A 1098 -4.45 -25.95 -6.49
C ASN A 1098 -3.31 -26.77 -5.87
N SER A 1099 -3.44 -28.11 -5.81
CA SER A 1099 -2.30 -28.97 -5.49
C SER A 1099 -1.47 -29.33 -6.71
N ILE A 1100 -2.11 -29.72 -7.84
CA ILE A 1100 -1.43 -30.34 -8.99
C ILE A 1100 -1.64 -29.62 -10.35
N GLY A 1101 -2.21 -28.42 -10.36
CA GLY A 1101 -2.57 -27.68 -11.58
C GLY A 1101 -1.39 -27.06 -12.33
N ASP A 1102 -0.43 -26.46 -11.62
CA ASP A 1102 0.60 -25.60 -12.24
C ASP A 1102 2.06 -26.03 -11.95
N SER A 1103 2.32 -26.75 -10.85
CA SER A 1103 3.66 -27.21 -10.47
C SER A 1103 3.58 -28.54 -9.71
N VAL A 1104 3.91 -29.64 -10.39
CA VAL A 1104 3.69 -31.00 -9.87
C VAL A 1104 4.96 -31.61 -9.32
N ASP A 1105 4.94 -31.88 -8.02
CA ASP A 1105 5.85 -32.82 -7.36
C ASP A 1105 5.03 -34.04 -6.89
N GLN A 1106 5.71 -35.15 -6.61
CA GLN A 1106 5.14 -36.38 -6.07
C GLN A 1106 4.28 -36.12 -4.83
N ARG A 1107 4.66 -35.16 -3.98
CA ARG A 1107 3.93 -34.80 -2.75
C ARG A 1107 2.53 -34.25 -3.03
N ASP A 1108 2.40 -33.42 -4.06
CA ASP A 1108 1.09 -32.86 -4.44
C ASP A 1108 0.19 -33.93 -5.04
N GLU A 1109 0.79 -34.82 -5.83
CA GLU A 1109 0.08 -35.92 -6.43
C GLU A 1109 -0.43 -36.91 -5.37
N VAL A 1110 0.33 -37.12 -4.28
CA VAL A 1110 -0.12 -37.94 -3.14
C VAL A 1110 -1.39 -37.35 -2.52
N PHE A 1111 -1.40 -36.06 -2.20
CA PHE A 1111 -2.58 -35.39 -1.62
C PHE A 1111 -3.77 -35.40 -2.60
N ALA A 1112 -3.56 -35.02 -3.86
CA ALA A 1112 -4.60 -35.01 -4.88
C ALA A 1112 -5.21 -36.41 -5.07
N ARG A 1113 -4.39 -37.46 -5.10
CA ARG A 1113 -4.85 -38.85 -5.19
C ARG A 1113 -5.67 -39.26 -3.97
N GLU A 1114 -5.27 -38.84 -2.77
CA GLU A 1114 -5.94 -39.17 -1.51
C GLU A 1114 -7.45 -38.86 -1.54
N ILE A 1115 -7.80 -37.69 -2.09
CA ILE A 1115 -9.16 -37.13 -2.13
C ILE A 1115 -9.89 -37.29 -3.48
N THR A 1116 -9.37 -38.12 -4.40
CA THR A 1116 -9.96 -38.33 -5.74
C THR A 1116 -10.26 -39.79 -6.04
N MET A 1117 -10.96 -40.04 -7.15
CA MET A 1117 -11.12 -41.35 -7.79
C MET A 1117 -10.56 -41.34 -9.21
N ARG A 1118 -10.47 -42.51 -9.84
CA ARG A 1118 -10.06 -42.67 -11.25
C ARG A 1118 -11.26 -43.09 -12.11
N SER A 1119 -11.35 -42.55 -13.32
CA SER A 1119 -12.29 -43.06 -14.34
C SER A 1119 -11.67 -44.17 -15.19
N GLU A 1120 -10.35 -44.35 -15.12
CA GLU A 1120 -9.62 -45.43 -15.79
C GLU A 1120 -8.90 -46.35 -14.79
N PRO A 1121 -8.68 -47.64 -15.14
CA PRO A 1121 -7.91 -48.55 -14.31
C PRO A 1121 -6.49 -48.05 -13.99
N ALA A 1122 -5.94 -48.42 -12.84
CA ALA A 1122 -4.58 -48.02 -12.49
C ALA A 1122 -3.56 -48.73 -13.41
N PRO A 1123 -2.49 -48.05 -13.88
CA PRO A 1123 -1.54 -48.64 -14.84
C PRO A 1123 -0.70 -49.83 -14.34
N VAL A 1124 -0.73 -50.18 -13.04
CA VAL A 1124 0.17 -51.16 -12.43
C VAL A 1124 -0.61 -52.32 -11.79
N ALA A 1125 -0.33 -53.55 -12.23
CA ALA A 1125 -0.98 -54.79 -11.76
C ALA A 1125 -0.60 -55.23 -10.32
N MET A 1126 0.07 -54.40 -9.51
CA MET A 1126 0.54 -54.75 -8.17
C MET A 1126 -0.32 -54.20 -7.02
N ASP A 1127 -1.17 -53.21 -7.26
CA ASP A 1127 -2.12 -52.72 -6.24
C ASP A 1127 -3.47 -53.41 -6.39
N LYS A 1128 -4.04 -53.88 -5.27
CA LYS A 1128 -5.46 -54.26 -5.24
C LYS A 1128 -6.27 -53.02 -5.62
N GLN A 1129 -7.25 -53.16 -6.51
CA GLN A 1129 -8.10 -52.08 -6.97
C GLN A 1129 -9.57 -52.38 -6.62
N ARG A 1130 -10.27 -51.37 -6.12
CA ARG A 1130 -11.71 -51.42 -5.78
C ARG A 1130 -12.50 -50.67 -6.84
N THR A 1131 -13.73 -51.12 -7.10
CA THR A 1131 -14.61 -50.53 -8.12
C THR A 1131 -15.91 -50.01 -7.51
N PHE A 1132 -16.45 -48.94 -8.10
CA PHE A 1132 -17.75 -48.38 -7.75
C PHE A 1132 -18.46 -47.92 -9.03
N VAL A 1133 -19.75 -48.20 -9.15
CA VAL A 1133 -20.57 -47.76 -10.29
C VAL A 1133 -21.41 -46.58 -9.84
N ARG A 1134 -21.21 -45.42 -10.48
CA ARG A 1134 -22.03 -44.21 -10.22
C ARG A 1134 -23.39 -44.32 -10.90
N SER A 1135 -24.31 -43.43 -10.52
CA SER A 1135 -25.66 -43.35 -11.09
C SER A 1135 -25.70 -43.14 -12.61
N ASN A 1136 -24.61 -42.64 -13.21
CA ASN A 1136 -24.46 -42.47 -14.67
C ASN A 1136 -24.14 -43.79 -15.40
N GLY A 1137 -23.96 -44.91 -14.69
CA GLY A 1137 -23.62 -46.22 -15.24
C GLY A 1137 -22.12 -46.45 -15.50
N SER A 1138 -21.26 -45.45 -15.29
CA SER A 1138 -19.81 -45.59 -15.47
C SER A 1138 -19.17 -46.26 -14.24
N THR A 1139 -18.18 -47.11 -14.50
CA THR A 1139 -17.35 -47.74 -13.46
C THR A 1139 -16.16 -46.84 -13.13
N TYR A 1140 -15.97 -46.57 -11.85
CA TYR A 1140 -14.84 -45.82 -11.31
C TYR A 1140 -14.01 -46.70 -10.40
N TYR A 1141 -12.78 -46.24 -10.16
CA TYR A 1141 -11.72 -47.05 -9.61
C TYR A 1141 -10.98 -46.33 -8.48
N ALA A 1142 -10.53 -47.10 -7.49
CA ALA A 1142 -9.69 -46.61 -6.40
C ALA A 1142 -8.59 -47.65 -6.08
N THR A 1143 -7.35 -47.18 -5.89
CA THR A 1143 -6.26 -47.96 -5.27
C THR A 1143 -6.03 -47.49 -3.83
N SER A 1144 -5.06 -48.08 -3.12
CA SER A 1144 -4.64 -47.62 -1.79
C SER A 1144 -4.26 -46.13 -1.74
N ALA A 1145 -3.71 -45.60 -2.84
CA ALA A 1145 -3.40 -44.17 -3.00
C ALA A 1145 -4.65 -43.27 -3.02
N ASN A 1146 -5.80 -43.78 -3.45
CA ASN A 1146 -7.09 -43.10 -3.33
C ASN A 1146 -7.70 -43.35 -1.94
N THR A 1147 -6.99 -42.93 -0.89
CA THR A 1147 -7.21 -43.39 0.48
C THR A 1147 -8.66 -43.28 0.95
N TYR A 1148 -9.34 -42.15 0.70
CA TYR A 1148 -10.75 -42.00 1.09
C TYR A 1148 -11.67 -42.90 0.27
N ALA A 1149 -11.59 -42.85 -1.06
CA ALA A 1149 -12.43 -43.66 -1.93
C ALA A 1149 -12.23 -45.16 -1.69
N TRP A 1150 -10.99 -45.60 -1.49
CA TRP A 1150 -10.64 -46.97 -1.16
C TRP A 1150 -11.36 -47.44 0.10
N LYS A 1151 -11.26 -46.68 1.19
CA LYS A 1151 -11.90 -47.01 2.48
C LYS A 1151 -13.42 -47.01 2.35
N MET A 1152 -14.01 -45.99 1.70
CA MET A 1152 -15.46 -45.89 1.50
C MET A 1152 -16.03 -47.05 0.66
N ILE A 1153 -15.34 -47.48 -0.40
CA ILE A 1153 -15.81 -48.62 -1.20
C ILE A 1153 -15.82 -49.91 -0.36
N GLY A 1154 -14.80 -50.14 0.46
CA GLY A 1154 -14.79 -51.29 1.38
C GLY A 1154 -15.93 -51.22 2.41
N PHE A 1155 -16.10 -50.07 3.04
CA PHE A 1155 -17.16 -49.85 4.01
C PHE A 1155 -18.57 -50.06 3.42
N THR A 1156 -18.83 -49.48 2.25
CA THR A 1156 -20.15 -49.59 1.59
C THR A 1156 -20.40 -50.99 1.05
N GLN A 1157 -19.37 -51.73 0.63
CA GLN A 1157 -19.47 -53.14 0.25
C GLN A 1157 -19.81 -54.02 1.47
N ASP A 1158 -19.09 -53.86 2.58
CA ASP A 1158 -19.37 -54.56 3.83
C ASP A 1158 -20.81 -54.31 4.31
N TYR A 1159 -21.26 -53.04 4.33
CA TYR A 1159 -22.62 -52.68 4.78
C TYR A 1159 -23.70 -53.29 3.86
N LYS A 1160 -23.50 -53.26 2.53
CA LYS A 1160 -24.40 -53.92 1.58
C LYS A 1160 -24.45 -55.43 1.78
N ALA A 1161 -23.31 -56.07 2.03
CA ALA A 1161 -23.24 -57.51 2.30
C ALA A 1161 -23.99 -57.87 3.59
N LEU A 1162 -23.88 -57.04 4.63
CA LEU A 1162 -24.63 -57.20 5.88
C LEU A 1162 -26.14 -57.04 5.67
N LEU A 1163 -26.60 -56.02 4.93
CA LEU A 1163 -28.01 -55.85 4.59
C LEU A 1163 -28.57 -57.00 3.75
N ALA A 1164 -27.79 -57.48 2.76
CA ALA A 1164 -28.18 -58.63 1.96
C ALA A 1164 -28.31 -59.90 2.82
N ARG A 1165 -27.33 -60.13 3.72
CA ARG A 1165 -27.38 -61.26 4.66
C ARG A 1165 -28.54 -61.13 5.63
N GLU A 1166 -28.85 -59.93 6.12
CA GLU A 1166 -30.01 -59.70 6.99
C GLU A 1166 -31.32 -60.05 6.28
N ALA A 1167 -31.48 -59.64 5.02
CA ALA A 1167 -32.64 -60.02 4.22
C ALA A 1167 -32.73 -61.54 4.03
N GLU A 1168 -31.59 -62.22 3.85
CA GLU A 1168 -31.54 -63.69 3.80
C GLU A 1168 -31.92 -64.34 5.14
N ILE A 1169 -31.44 -63.82 6.27
CA ILE A 1169 -31.77 -64.32 7.62
C ILE A 1169 -33.27 -64.13 7.91
N ALA A 1170 -33.86 -63.02 7.46
CA ALA A 1170 -35.29 -62.78 7.57
C ALA A 1170 -36.14 -63.81 6.79
N LEU A 1171 -35.58 -64.38 5.72
CA LEU A 1171 -36.21 -65.43 4.91
C LEU A 1171 -35.90 -66.85 5.42
N ASP A 1172 -34.70 -67.06 5.99
CA ASP A 1172 -34.23 -68.33 6.55
C ASP A 1172 -33.45 -68.10 7.86
N PRO A 1173 -34.10 -68.29 9.04
CA PRO A 1173 -33.46 -68.10 10.34
C PRO A 1173 -32.28 -69.03 10.64
N ALA A 1174 -32.01 -70.05 9.81
CA ALA A 1174 -30.84 -70.92 9.97
C ALA A 1174 -29.53 -70.25 9.48
N LYS A 1175 -29.63 -69.18 8.68
CA LYS A 1175 -28.46 -68.40 8.25
C LYS A 1175 -27.97 -67.50 9.38
N THR A 1176 -26.66 -67.32 9.44
CA THR A 1176 -26.02 -66.39 10.38
C THR A 1176 -25.13 -65.40 9.62
N TYR A 1177 -24.59 -64.43 10.34
CA TYR A 1177 -23.63 -63.47 9.79
C TYR A 1177 -22.21 -64.03 9.65
N ASP A 1178 -21.94 -65.26 10.10
CA ASP A 1178 -20.58 -65.82 10.23
C ASP A 1178 -19.86 -66.02 8.90
N ASP A 1179 -20.60 -66.19 7.80
CA ASP A 1179 -20.03 -66.34 6.44
C ASP A 1179 -19.79 -65.00 5.72
N VAL A 1180 -20.15 -63.87 6.33
CA VAL A 1180 -19.97 -62.56 5.69
C VAL A 1180 -18.52 -62.11 5.91
N VAL A 1181 -17.74 -62.06 4.82
CA VAL A 1181 -16.37 -61.57 4.86
C VAL A 1181 -16.37 -60.05 4.94
N LEU A 1182 -16.14 -59.51 6.13
CA LEU A 1182 -16.05 -58.07 6.39
C LEU A 1182 -14.59 -57.62 6.38
N THR A 1183 -14.33 -56.45 5.82
CA THR A 1183 -12.98 -55.87 5.71
C THR A 1183 -12.78 -54.58 6.51
N THR A 1184 -13.87 -53.94 6.92
CA THR A 1184 -13.94 -52.59 7.45
C THR A 1184 -14.92 -52.49 8.63
N ILE A 1185 -16.12 -53.07 8.53
CA ILE A 1185 -17.14 -53.02 9.59
C ILE A 1185 -16.94 -54.15 10.59
N LYS A 1186 -17.00 -53.85 11.90
CA LYS A 1186 -17.09 -54.87 12.94
C LYS A 1186 -18.54 -55.34 13.06
N LEU A 1187 -18.78 -56.64 12.91
CA LEU A 1187 -20.12 -57.22 12.99
C LEU A 1187 -20.87 -56.82 14.28
N ALA A 1188 -20.18 -56.77 15.42
CA ALA A 1188 -20.77 -56.37 16.70
C ALA A 1188 -21.34 -54.94 16.69
N ASP A 1189 -20.73 -54.02 15.94
CA ASP A 1189 -21.22 -52.63 15.83
C ASP A 1189 -22.46 -52.53 14.93
N PHE A 1190 -22.62 -53.44 13.96
CA PHE A 1190 -23.84 -53.52 13.13
C PHE A 1190 -25.02 -54.16 13.88
N GLN A 1191 -24.73 -55.07 14.81
CA GLN A 1191 -25.74 -55.75 15.62
C GLN A 1191 -26.24 -54.90 16.79
N ASP A 1192 -25.47 -53.90 17.22
CA ASP A 1192 -25.87 -52.92 18.22
C ASP A 1192 -26.81 -51.86 17.60
N ALA A 1193 -27.99 -51.66 18.20
CA ALA A 1193 -29.05 -50.83 17.61
C ALA A 1193 -28.68 -49.33 17.51
N GLU A 1194 -27.87 -48.81 18.42
CA GLU A 1194 -27.46 -47.40 18.43
C GLU A 1194 -26.31 -47.18 17.44
N LYS A 1195 -25.29 -48.04 17.49
CA LYS A 1195 -24.17 -47.99 16.53
C LYS A 1195 -24.62 -48.26 15.11
N ARG A 1196 -25.62 -49.12 14.90
CA ARG A 1196 -26.21 -49.37 13.58
C ARG A 1196 -26.82 -48.12 12.96
N LYS A 1197 -27.49 -47.27 13.74
CA LYS A 1197 -28.01 -45.98 13.25
C LYS A 1197 -26.89 -45.08 12.74
N ASN A 1198 -25.78 -45.02 13.49
CA ASN A 1198 -24.59 -44.26 13.08
C ASN A 1198 -23.96 -44.84 11.81
N LEU A 1199 -23.85 -46.17 11.72
CA LEU A 1199 -23.37 -46.86 10.51
C LEU A 1199 -24.27 -46.60 9.30
N GLU A 1200 -25.60 -46.58 9.48
CA GLU A 1200 -26.55 -46.27 8.41
C GLU A 1200 -26.41 -44.83 7.92
N LYS A 1201 -26.31 -43.86 8.85
CA LYS A 1201 -26.06 -42.45 8.53
C LYS A 1201 -24.76 -42.29 7.73
N GLN A 1202 -23.69 -42.91 8.22
CA GLN A 1202 -22.38 -42.90 7.56
C GLN A 1202 -22.43 -43.58 6.17
N TYR A 1203 -23.16 -44.68 6.04
CA TYR A 1203 -23.36 -45.38 4.77
C TYR A 1203 -24.04 -44.51 3.71
N ARG A 1204 -25.12 -43.80 4.09
CA ARG A 1204 -25.82 -42.89 3.17
C ARG A 1204 -24.93 -41.74 2.72
N TYR A 1205 -24.19 -41.13 3.65
CA TYR A 1205 -23.27 -40.04 3.33
C TYR A 1205 -22.13 -40.50 2.40
N GLN A 1206 -21.47 -41.63 2.72
CA GLN A 1206 -20.34 -42.12 1.92
C GLN A 1206 -20.76 -42.60 0.52
N LEU A 1207 -22.00 -43.05 0.33
CA LEU A 1207 -22.54 -43.29 -1.02
C LEU A 1207 -22.64 -42.01 -1.84
N GLN A 1208 -23.08 -40.90 -1.23
CA GLN A 1208 -23.08 -39.59 -1.89
C GLN A 1208 -21.64 -39.11 -2.17
N SER A 1209 -20.72 -39.31 -1.23
CA SER A 1209 -19.31 -38.97 -1.46
C SER A 1209 -18.74 -39.72 -2.66
N LEU A 1210 -18.90 -41.05 -2.74
CA LEU A 1210 -18.44 -41.84 -3.90
C LEU A 1210 -19.11 -41.42 -5.22
N GLN A 1211 -20.34 -40.91 -5.15
CA GLN A 1211 -21.06 -40.38 -6.30
C GLN A 1211 -20.47 -39.06 -6.83
N TYR A 1212 -19.89 -38.23 -5.97
CA TYR A 1212 -19.51 -36.85 -6.32
C TYR A 1212 -18.03 -36.50 -6.13
N LEU A 1213 -17.20 -37.41 -5.61
CA LEU A 1213 -15.75 -37.20 -5.49
C LEU A 1213 -15.12 -36.77 -6.84
N PRO A 1214 -14.15 -35.84 -6.83
CA PRO A 1214 -13.46 -35.43 -8.05
C PRO A 1214 -12.69 -36.59 -8.68
N ILE A 1215 -12.54 -36.53 -10.01
CA ILE A 1215 -11.80 -37.53 -10.78
C ILE A 1215 -10.42 -36.97 -11.16
N TYR A 1216 -9.40 -37.79 -10.95
CA TYR A 1216 -8.03 -37.48 -11.33
C TYR A 1216 -7.33 -38.76 -11.83
N ASN A 1217 -7.04 -38.81 -13.14
CA ASN A 1217 -6.30 -39.90 -13.73
C ASN A 1217 -4.81 -39.59 -13.84
N ARG A 1218 -4.47 -38.41 -14.40
CA ARG A 1218 -3.11 -37.90 -14.64
C ARG A 1218 -3.10 -36.39 -14.89
N THR A 1219 -2.00 -35.72 -14.55
CA THR A 1219 -1.86 -34.24 -14.61
C THR A 1219 -2.22 -33.63 -15.96
N SER A 1220 -1.76 -34.20 -17.07
CA SER A 1220 -1.95 -33.62 -18.41
C SER A 1220 -3.40 -33.53 -18.87
N TYR A 1221 -4.32 -34.24 -18.20
CA TYR A 1221 -5.76 -34.22 -18.48
C TYR A 1221 -6.55 -33.77 -17.25
N LEU A 1222 -5.91 -33.15 -16.25
CA LEU A 1222 -6.57 -32.81 -14.99
C LEU A 1222 -7.84 -31.97 -15.22
N ARG A 1223 -7.75 -30.93 -16.05
CA ARG A 1223 -8.90 -30.05 -16.32
C ARG A 1223 -10.02 -30.78 -17.07
N ASP A 1224 -9.66 -31.66 -18.00
CA ASP A 1224 -10.62 -32.48 -18.74
C ASP A 1224 -11.30 -33.51 -17.83
N ASP A 1225 -10.53 -34.19 -16.99
CA ASP A 1225 -11.01 -35.17 -16.00
C ASP A 1225 -12.01 -34.52 -15.03
N LEU A 1226 -11.68 -33.33 -14.51
CA LEU A 1226 -12.53 -32.58 -13.58
C LEU A 1226 -13.79 -32.03 -14.24
N ALA A 1227 -13.71 -31.62 -15.51
CA ALA A 1227 -14.86 -31.08 -16.25
C ALA A 1227 -15.80 -32.19 -16.74
N ALA A 1228 -15.28 -33.37 -17.09
CA ALA A 1228 -16.05 -34.46 -17.68
C ALA A 1228 -16.85 -35.30 -16.65
N HIS A 1229 -16.46 -35.28 -15.38
CA HIS A 1229 -16.99 -36.15 -14.32
C HIS A 1229 -17.47 -35.37 -13.10
#